data_AF-A0AA97DQX1-F1
#
_entry.id   AF-A0AA97DQX1-F1
#
_cell.length_a   1.000
_cell.length_b   1.000
_cell.length_c   1.000
_cell.angle_alpha   90.00
_cell.angle_beta   90.00
_cell.angle_gamma   90.00
#
_symmetry.space_group_name_H-M   'P 1'
#
loop_
_entity.id
_entity.type
_entity.pdbx_description
1 polymer ?
#
loop_
_entity_poly.entity_id
_entity_poly.type
_entity_poly.pdbx_seq_one_letter_code
_entity_poly.pdbx_strand_id
1 'polypeptide(L)'
;MIASQMALNVTGQNISNINTPGYTRQRLDQYSFITSGSGLYHSANSASVGSGVMLSGISQLRDPFLDIRFRKEMSSVGSASAILDGLDQLESVINDVNKSGITTQIQDLLGKLNDLNDHVGEKEFDSLVRSSAEALCQLLNTSAKDLETVFENVYNQYTQNVQEADNILKKIQELNEEIRRSDINGDSALELRDQRNMLIDQLSEYMKIDVTYSEENLGAGFSVEKLTIKMVDNKTNKPGATLIDGIYRADLSIAQKVDAAGKPVVDADGKPVPDDLLRLAISELHDSAYQTQLSNTNSQFQLQGLDFGKNAQGGQQTIDITYKDKDGNKHTVSVDFTVEKPADDTPEAIAKAREKTLANLADALNKDATLQGLFTAKATSNGLVMTSTDKGADAATVTQMELAANNTGITLGDTKSIAAVPANTTIVDEGHGYGALESTRQMLTGAGEFRTDGGDKSIRGIPYYQKSLDALANKFATEMNRINTTRPDGTSFSEVGSNGEAVQKQAGNLFTAEGDDPKNPDTVITAGNISISSAWKSGEVQIISSVSGNPVQGTMNDNINRLINVFETSYTFRPSDIIRTNDATFTTGEPKQDNALTPGTELTAHITYIDGMNQEHTVKVKFQSGATAEDTQNNLYAALQKDQTINGIFDMKDNGTTITFDDKAVVPEGSLCNLVTGIAFTDAQGSKTDAFSMGDGAVAGAASGDSIYKGNLEGCYANMEGVLGAHKSTTYTIYETYAAAADGINTSRDSVSGVDLNEEGMNLLQYQKSFAAACRLMTALDEAMDKVINGMGIVGR
;
A
#
# COMPACT_ATOMS: atom_id res chain seq x y z
N MET A 1 10.23 52.82 22.37
CA MET A 1 10.55 53.28 20.99
C MET A 1 10.90 52.11 20.08
N ILE A 2 12.00 51.39 20.34
CA ILE A 2 12.44 50.23 19.50
C ILE A 2 11.35 49.17 19.38
N ALA A 3 10.66 48.83 20.48
CA ALA A 3 9.54 47.89 20.43
C ALA A 3 8.40 48.32 19.50
N SER A 4 8.02 49.60 19.51
CA SER A 4 6.99 50.13 18.61
C SER A 4 7.45 50.16 17.14
N GLN A 5 8.74 50.43 16.89
CA GLN A 5 9.31 50.38 15.53
C GLN A 5 9.33 48.95 14.98
N MET A 6 9.74 47.97 15.79
CA MET A 6 9.73 46.56 15.38
C MET A 6 8.31 46.05 15.18
N ALA A 7 7.38 46.44 16.03
CA ALA A 7 5.97 46.07 15.87
C ALA A 7 5.36 46.66 14.57
N LEU A 8 5.76 47.88 14.18
CA LEU A 8 5.41 48.45 12.87
C LEU A 8 5.96 47.63 11.70
N ASN A 9 7.22 47.17 11.80
CA ASN A 9 7.82 46.35 10.76
C ASN A 9 7.10 45.00 10.63
N VAL A 10 6.80 44.33 11.74
CA VAL A 10 6.08 43.04 11.74
C VAL A 10 4.68 43.19 11.14
N THR A 11 3.92 44.21 11.56
CA THR A 11 2.61 44.50 10.97
C THR A 11 2.70 44.85 9.47
N GLY A 12 3.72 45.61 9.06
CA GLY A 12 3.99 45.89 7.65
C GLY A 12 4.30 44.64 6.83
N GLN A 13 5.06 43.70 7.39
CA GLN A 13 5.32 42.40 6.77
C GLN A 13 4.06 41.54 6.67
N ASN A 14 3.26 41.45 7.72
CA ASN A 14 1.98 40.73 7.70
C ASN A 14 1.08 41.26 6.57
N ILE A 15 0.92 42.59 6.47
CA ILE A 15 0.10 43.21 5.41
C ILE A 15 0.68 42.94 4.02
N SER A 16 2.00 43.01 3.86
CA SER A 16 2.65 42.81 2.56
C SER A 16 2.54 41.36 2.06
N ASN A 17 2.52 40.40 2.99
CA ASN A 17 2.47 38.97 2.70
C ASN A 17 1.07 38.34 2.83
N ILE A 18 0.02 39.13 3.02
CA ILE A 18 -1.35 38.59 3.17
C ILE A 18 -1.80 37.68 2.01
N ASN A 19 -1.32 37.95 0.80
CA ASN A 19 -1.65 37.16 -0.39
C ASN A 19 -0.59 36.09 -0.72
N THR A 20 0.42 35.93 0.12
CA THR A 20 1.46 34.90 -0.06
C THR A 20 0.93 33.57 0.49
N PRO A 21 0.74 32.53 -0.34
CA PRO A 21 0.23 31.24 0.13
C PRO A 21 1.11 30.65 1.23
N GLY A 22 0.48 30.12 2.29
CA GLY A 22 1.18 29.50 3.41
C GLY A 22 1.84 30.47 4.39
N TYR A 23 1.71 31.79 4.20
CA TYR A 23 2.23 32.78 5.15
C TYR A 23 1.49 32.72 6.48
N THR A 24 2.24 32.56 7.58
CA THR A 24 1.69 32.57 8.94
C THR A 24 1.84 33.96 9.56
N ARG A 25 0.76 34.52 10.10
CA ARG A 25 0.79 35.81 10.81
C ARG A 25 1.86 35.80 11.91
N GLN A 26 2.69 36.83 11.91
CA GLN A 26 3.78 36.98 12.87
C GLN A 26 3.42 38.00 13.96
N ARG A 27 3.94 37.81 15.17
CA ARG A 27 3.83 38.77 16.28
C ARG A 27 5.18 39.04 16.93
N LEU A 28 5.32 40.26 17.45
CA LEU A 28 6.48 40.66 18.26
C LEU A 28 6.26 40.25 19.72
N ASP A 29 7.11 39.36 20.23
CA ASP A 29 7.05 38.91 21.63
C ASP A 29 7.74 39.91 22.56
N GLN A 30 6.98 40.38 23.55
CA GLN A 30 7.40 41.41 24.50
C GLN A 30 7.14 40.93 25.92
N TYR A 31 8.12 41.10 26.80
CA TYR A 31 7.94 40.88 28.23
C TYR A 31 8.22 42.16 29.01
N SER A 32 7.56 42.32 30.16
CA SER A 32 7.82 43.46 31.03
C SER A 32 9.22 43.35 31.60
N PHE A 33 10.00 44.43 31.47
CA PHE A 33 11.32 44.48 32.08
C PHE A 33 11.16 44.69 33.60
N ILE A 34 11.55 43.69 34.38
CA ILE A 34 11.54 43.74 35.84
C ILE A 34 12.94 44.11 36.32
N THR A 35 13.08 45.31 36.89
CA THR A 35 14.32 45.71 37.56
C THR A 35 14.47 44.92 38.87
N SER A 36 15.57 44.20 39.03
CA SER A 36 15.89 43.38 40.21
C SER A 36 16.39 44.22 41.39
N GLY A 37 15.68 45.29 41.72
CA GLY A 37 15.92 46.11 42.90
C GLY A 37 14.63 46.26 43.69
N SER A 38 14.50 45.57 44.82
CA SER A 38 13.49 45.93 45.81
C SER A 38 13.78 47.36 46.26
N GLY A 39 12.92 48.31 45.90
CA GLY A 39 13.03 49.67 46.42
C GLY A 39 12.96 49.63 47.95
N LEU A 40 14.01 50.10 48.63
CA LEU A 40 14.08 50.11 50.11
C LEU A 40 12.99 50.98 50.78
N TYR A 41 12.26 51.78 49.99
CA TYR A 41 11.23 52.71 50.46
C TYR A 41 9.95 52.57 49.61
N HIS A 42 8.85 52.14 50.24
CA HIS A 42 7.51 52.14 49.64
C HIS A 42 6.73 53.36 50.14
N SER A 43 6.17 54.17 49.23
CA SER A 43 5.24 55.25 49.56
C SER A 43 3.82 54.89 49.10
N ALA A 44 2.83 55.06 49.98
CA ALA A 44 1.42 54.79 49.66
C ALA A 44 0.85 55.69 48.54
N ASN A 45 1.55 56.79 48.21
CA ASN A 45 1.19 57.72 47.15
C ASN A 45 2.05 57.56 45.88
N SER A 46 2.96 56.58 45.82
CA SER A 46 3.79 56.32 44.63
C SER A 46 3.29 55.10 43.86
N ALA A 47 2.74 55.33 42.67
CA ALA A 47 2.52 54.27 41.70
C ALA A 47 3.85 53.97 40.98
N SER A 48 4.46 52.81 41.27
CA SER A 48 5.61 52.32 40.51
C SER A 48 5.08 51.74 39.19
N VAL A 49 5.34 52.44 38.09
CA VAL A 49 5.15 51.89 36.74
C VAL A 49 6.37 51.07 36.38
N GLY A 50 6.18 49.89 35.78
CA GLY A 50 7.28 49.00 35.37
C GLY A 50 8.24 49.68 34.39
N SER A 51 9.45 49.14 34.27
CA SER A 51 10.56 49.76 33.52
C SER A 51 10.49 49.57 31.99
N GLY A 52 9.27 49.45 31.45
CA GLY A 52 9.02 49.24 30.02
C GLY A 52 8.97 47.77 29.60
N VAL A 53 9.23 47.53 28.32
CA VAL A 53 9.18 46.21 27.67
C VAL A 53 10.51 45.88 27.02
N MET A 54 10.89 44.61 27.05
CA MET A 54 12.04 44.07 26.34
C MET A 54 11.56 43.13 25.24
N LEU A 55 12.30 43.11 24.12
CA LEU A 55 11.98 42.27 22.97
C LEU A 55 12.58 40.88 23.19
N SER A 56 11.75 39.85 23.06
CA SER A 56 12.20 38.45 23.12
C SER A 56 12.53 37.92 21.73
N GLY A 57 11.76 38.32 20.71
CA GLY A 57 11.85 37.81 19.35
C GLY A 57 10.56 38.02 18.56
N ILE A 58 10.47 37.35 17.41
CA ILE A 58 9.25 37.30 16.59
C ILE A 58 8.81 35.83 16.53
N SER A 59 7.53 35.57 16.76
CA SER A 59 6.94 34.23 16.67
C SER A 59 5.77 34.18 15.70
N GLN A 60 5.54 32.98 15.15
CA GLN A 60 4.36 32.67 14.34
C GLN A 60 3.15 32.39 15.22
N LEU A 61 1.99 32.91 14.83
CA LEU A 61 0.70 32.56 15.42
C LEU A 61 0.17 31.30 14.75
N ARG A 62 0.27 30.17 15.43
CA ARG A 62 -0.10 28.86 14.87
C ARG A 62 -0.61 27.92 15.95
N ASP A 63 -1.56 27.06 15.60
CA ASP A 63 -2.05 25.98 16.45
C ASP A 63 -1.60 24.61 15.91
N PRO A 64 -0.59 23.96 16.55
CA PRO A 64 -0.10 22.66 16.12
C PRO A 64 -1.17 21.55 16.09
N PHE A 65 -2.21 21.66 16.91
CA PHE A 65 -3.29 20.67 16.95
C PHE A 65 -4.16 20.74 15.70
N LEU A 66 -4.45 21.96 15.22
CA LEU A 66 -5.19 22.15 13.97
C LEU A 66 -4.38 21.69 12.75
N ASP A 67 -3.05 21.87 12.76
CA ASP A 67 -2.18 21.37 11.69
C ASP A 67 -2.20 19.85 11.59
N ILE A 68 -2.04 19.15 12.72
CA ILE A 68 -2.06 17.68 12.76
C ILE A 68 -3.41 17.16 12.26
N ARG A 69 -4.52 17.80 12.68
CA ARG A 69 -5.86 17.45 12.21
C ARG A 69 -6.01 17.70 10.71
N PHE A 70 -5.57 18.85 10.22
CA PHE A 70 -5.64 19.18 8.80
C PHE A 70 -4.87 18.18 7.95
N ARG A 71 -3.62 17.87 8.31
CA ARG A 71 -2.77 16.89 7.59
C ARG A 71 -3.38 15.49 7.58
N LYS A 72 -3.99 15.08 8.70
CA LYS A 72 -4.73 13.82 8.77
C LYS A 72 -5.92 13.82 7.82
N GLU A 73 -6.68 14.89 7.79
CA GLU A 73 -7.86 15.01 6.92
C GLU A 73 -7.45 15.06 5.44
N MET A 74 -6.43 15.85 5.10
CA MET A 74 -5.86 15.93 3.75
C MET A 74 -5.39 14.58 3.21
N SER A 75 -4.83 13.70 4.06
CA SER A 75 -4.50 12.34 3.62
C SER A 75 -5.73 11.53 3.22
N SER A 76 -6.88 11.78 3.84
CA SER A 76 -8.15 11.11 3.49
C SER A 76 -8.76 11.72 2.23
N VAL A 77 -8.64 13.05 2.05
CA VAL A 77 -9.01 13.73 0.79
C VAL A 77 -8.18 13.20 -0.37
N GLY A 78 -6.84 13.15 -0.24
CA GLY A 78 -5.95 12.64 -1.29
C GLY A 78 -6.21 11.17 -1.61
N SER A 79 -6.52 10.35 -0.59
CA SER A 79 -6.95 8.96 -0.79
C SER A 79 -8.22 8.85 -1.64
N ALA A 80 -9.27 9.61 -1.29
CA ALA A 80 -10.54 9.54 -2.01
C ALA A 80 -10.44 10.15 -3.43
N SER A 81 -9.70 11.25 -3.58
CA SER A 81 -9.44 11.89 -4.87
C SER A 81 -8.73 10.94 -5.83
N ALA A 82 -7.68 10.25 -5.38
CA ALA A 82 -6.92 9.32 -6.22
C ALA A 82 -7.76 8.13 -6.71
N ILE A 83 -8.68 7.61 -5.88
CA ILE A 83 -9.62 6.57 -6.31
C ILE A 83 -10.59 7.15 -7.34
N LEU A 84 -11.15 8.32 -7.07
CA LEU A 84 -12.11 8.98 -7.97
C LEU A 84 -11.50 9.26 -9.35
N ASP A 85 -10.28 9.78 -9.41
CA ASP A 85 -9.56 10.04 -10.67
C ASP A 85 -9.38 8.76 -11.50
N GLY A 86 -9.08 7.63 -10.85
CA GLY A 86 -8.98 6.33 -11.51
C GLY A 86 -10.34 5.82 -12.00
N LEU A 87 -11.40 6.00 -11.22
CA LEU A 87 -12.77 5.62 -11.60
C LEU A 87 -13.31 6.49 -12.74
N ASP A 88 -12.95 7.77 -12.81
CA ASP A 88 -13.31 8.68 -13.90
C ASP A 88 -12.69 8.25 -15.22
N GLN A 89 -11.41 7.82 -15.20
CA GLN A 89 -10.75 7.26 -16.38
C GLN A 89 -11.42 5.96 -16.84
N LEU A 90 -11.80 5.08 -15.90
CA LEU A 90 -12.52 3.84 -16.21
C LEU A 90 -13.92 4.11 -16.79
N GLU A 91 -14.65 5.08 -16.24
CA GLU A 91 -15.99 5.44 -16.74
C GLU A 91 -15.93 5.94 -18.18
N SER A 92 -14.91 6.71 -18.55
CA SER A 92 -14.74 7.17 -19.93
C SER A 92 -14.59 6.02 -20.94
N VAL A 93 -14.18 4.83 -20.52
CA VAL A 93 -14.04 3.65 -21.38
C VAL A 93 -15.29 2.78 -21.33
N ILE A 94 -15.84 2.56 -20.14
CA ILE A 94 -16.95 1.62 -19.91
C ILE A 94 -18.31 2.24 -20.29
N ASN A 95 -18.51 3.52 -20.01
CA ASN A 95 -19.77 4.26 -20.22
C ASN A 95 -19.62 5.29 -21.34
N ASP A 96 -19.21 4.86 -22.54
CA ASP A 96 -19.11 5.75 -23.70
C ASP A 96 -20.51 6.02 -24.28
N VAL A 97 -21.13 7.11 -23.82
CA VAL A 97 -22.47 7.58 -24.26
C VAL A 97 -22.53 7.90 -25.77
N ASN A 98 -21.38 8.03 -26.45
CA ASN A 98 -21.30 8.53 -27.83
C ASN A 98 -20.87 7.47 -28.88
N LYS A 99 -20.57 6.22 -28.49
CA LYS A 99 -20.27 5.11 -29.41
C LYS A 99 -21.28 3.99 -29.21
N SER A 100 -21.63 3.25 -30.26
CA SER A 100 -22.48 2.06 -30.17
C SER A 100 -21.88 1.08 -29.16
N GLY A 101 -22.39 1.09 -27.91
CA GLY A 101 -21.80 0.35 -26.80
C GLY A 101 -21.89 -1.16 -27.01
N ILE A 102 -21.14 -1.92 -26.19
CA ILE A 102 -21.09 -3.39 -26.26
C ILE A 102 -22.51 -3.99 -26.18
N THR A 103 -23.35 -3.46 -25.29
CA THR A 103 -24.77 -3.83 -25.18
C THR A 103 -25.53 -3.68 -26.50
N THR A 104 -25.36 -2.56 -27.21
CA THR A 104 -26.01 -2.32 -28.51
C THR A 104 -25.49 -3.29 -29.57
N GLN A 105 -24.19 -3.58 -29.58
CA GLN A 105 -23.61 -4.51 -30.54
C GLN A 105 -24.03 -5.97 -30.27
N ILE A 106 -24.21 -6.34 -29.00
CA ILE A 106 -24.81 -7.63 -28.60
C ILE A 106 -26.26 -7.72 -29.12
N GLN A 107 -27.05 -6.66 -28.97
CA GLN A 107 -28.42 -6.61 -29.48
C GLN A 107 -28.49 -6.65 -31.02
N ASP A 108 -27.56 -6.00 -31.72
CA ASP A 108 -27.45 -6.10 -33.18
C ASP A 108 -27.13 -7.54 -33.63
N LEU A 109 -26.17 -8.21 -32.98
CA LEU A 109 -25.85 -9.60 -33.27
C LEU A 109 -27.04 -10.53 -33.05
N LEU A 110 -27.77 -10.34 -31.94
CA LEU A 110 -29.02 -11.05 -31.67
C LEU A 110 -30.06 -10.79 -32.77
N GLY A 111 -30.19 -9.54 -33.23
CA GLY A 111 -31.04 -9.18 -34.36
C GLY A 111 -30.66 -9.92 -35.65
N LYS A 112 -29.36 -9.98 -35.99
CA LYS A 112 -28.88 -10.72 -37.17
C LYS A 112 -29.09 -12.21 -37.07
N LEU A 113 -28.98 -12.78 -35.87
CA LEU A 113 -29.30 -14.20 -35.64
C LEU A 113 -30.80 -14.47 -35.84
N ASN A 114 -31.67 -13.57 -35.42
CA ASN A 114 -33.11 -13.66 -35.71
C ASN A 114 -33.39 -13.55 -37.21
N ASP A 115 -32.74 -12.61 -37.92
CA ASP A 115 -32.88 -12.51 -39.38
C ASP A 115 -32.45 -13.81 -40.09
N LEU A 116 -31.35 -14.43 -39.63
CA LEU A 116 -30.87 -15.74 -40.12
C LEU A 116 -31.85 -16.88 -39.79
N ASN A 117 -32.52 -16.82 -38.64
CA ASN A 117 -33.52 -17.81 -38.21
C ASN A 117 -34.72 -17.88 -39.16
N ASP A 118 -35.10 -16.74 -39.75
CA ASP A 118 -36.19 -16.62 -40.72
C ASP A 118 -35.77 -16.98 -42.15
N HIS A 119 -34.47 -16.93 -42.46
CA HIS A 119 -33.90 -17.12 -43.80
C HIS A 119 -32.84 -18.24 -43.84
N VAL A 120 -33.18 -19.41 -43.28
CA VAL A 120 -32.25 -20.53 -43.18
C VAL A 120 -31.77 -21.02 -44.55
N GLY A 121 -30.45 -21.15 -44.67
CA GLY A 121 -29.78 -21.64 -45.88
C GLY A 121 -29.40 -20.54 -46.87
N GLU A 122 -29.79 -19.29 -46.60
CA GLU A 122 -29.39 -18.13 -47.38
C GLU A 122 -28.05 -17.57 -46.87
N LYS A 123 -27.00 -17.70 -47.70
CA LYS A 123 -25.63 -17.31 -47.34
C LYS A 123 -25.46 -15.82 -47.02
N GLU A 124 -26.36 -14.97 -47.51
CA GLU A 124 -26.34 -13.53 -47.26
C GLU A 124 -26.53 -13.24 -45.76
N PHE A 125 -27.49 -13.91 -45.12
CA PHE A 125 -27.80 -13.73 -43.70
C PHE A 125 -26.70 -14.29 -42.77
N ASP A 126 -26.07 -15.41 -43.14
CA ASP A 126 -24.89 -15.91 -42.40
C ASP A 126 -23.72 -14.91 -42.49
N SER A 127 -23.56 -14.23 -43.64
CA SER A 127 -22.54 -13.19 -43.81
C SER A 127 -22.84 -11.94 -42.97
N LEU A 128 -24.13 -11.59 -42.81
CA LEU A 128 -24.56 -10.49 -41.92
C LEU A 128 -24.28 -10.80 -40.45
N VAL A 129 -24.59 -12.02 -39.99
CA VAL A 129 -24.26 -12.46 -38.63
C VAL A 129 -22.76 -12.41 -38.40
N ARG A 130 -21.96 -12.95 -39.34
CA ARG A 130 -20.50 -12.91 -39.23
C ARG A 130 -19.96 -11.48 -39.16
N SER A 131 -20.50 -10.56 -39.95
CA SER A 131 -20.11 -9.15 -39.91
C SER A 131 -20.45 -8.47 -38.58
N SER A 132 -21.60 -8.79 -37.99
CA SER A 132 -22.00 -8.26 -36.68
C SER A 132 -21.16 -8.86 -35.54
N ALA A 133 -20.83 -10.15 -35.63
CA ALA A 133 -19.94 -10.83 -34.70
C ALA A 133 -18.50 -10.27 -34.74
N GLU A 134 -17.98 -9.99 -35.94
CA GLU A 134 -16.69 -9.33 -36.13
C GLU A 134 -16.68 -7.94 -35.49
N ALA A 135 -17.75 -7.14 -35.67
CA ALA A 135 -17.87 -5.83 -35.04
C ALA A 135 -17.90 -5.91 -33.50
N LEU A 136 -18.56 -6.92 -32.93
CA LEU A 136 -18.52 -7.18 -31.49
C LEU A 136 -17.12 -7.51 -31.00
N CYS A 137 -16.39 -8.38 -31.71
CA CYS A 137 -15.01 -8.74 -31.36
C CYS A 137 -14.11 -7.49 -31.36
N GLN A 138 -14.18 -6.68 -32.43
CA GLN A 138 -13.40 -5.46 -32.55
C GLN A 138 -13.70 -4.45 -31.43
N LEU A 139 -14.97 -4.34 -31.04
CA LEU A 139 -15.38 -3.47 -29.94
C LEU A 139 -14.83 -3.96 -28.60
N LEU A 140 -14.92 -5.27 -28.32
CA LEU A 140 -14.31 -5.87 -27.13
C LEU A 140 -12.79 -5.68 -27.09
N ASN A 141 -12.09 -5.88 -28.21
CA ASN A 141 -10.65 -5.66 -28.29
C ASN A 141 -10.29 -4.20 -28.04
N THR A 142 -11.08 -3.27 -28.60
CA THR A 142 -10.88 -1.83 -28.40
C THR A 142 -11.07 -1.46 -26.94
N SER A 143 -12.17 -1.89 -26.30
CA SER A 143 -12.42 -1.63 -24.88
C SER A 143 -11.34 -2.23 -23.98
N ALA A 144 -10.86 -3.45 -24.28
CA ALA A 144 -9.76 -4.05 -23.54
C ALA A 144 -8.45 -3.24 -23.69
N LYS A 145 -8.15 -2.75 -24.89
CA LYS A 145 -6.98 -1.90 -25.16
C LYS A 145 -7.08 -0.53 -24.49
N ASP A 146 -8.28 0.04 -24.43
CA ASP A 146 -8.55 1.31 -23.75
C ASP A 146 -8.40 1.14 -22.22
N LEU A 147 -8.89 0.04 -21.64
CA LEU A 147 -8.67 -0.29 -20.22
C LEU A 147 -7.18 -0.49 -19.89
N GLU A 148 -6.43 -1.13 -20.79
CA GLU A 148 -4.97 -1.24 -20.66
C GLU A 148 -4.29 0.14 -20.70
N THR A 149 -4.76 1.03 -21.55
CA THR A 149 -4.26 2.42 -21.62
C THR A 149 -4.55 3.18 -20.32
N VAL A 150 -5.73 2.98 -19.72
CA VAL A 150 -6.06 3.53 -18.39
C VAL A 150 -5.10 2.98 -17.33
N PHE A 151 -4.80 1.68 -17.35
CA PHE A 151 -3.81 1.08 -16.45
C PHE A 151 -2.43 1.75 -16.59
N GLU A 152 -1.91 1.87 -17.81
CA GLU A 152 -0.62 2.52 -18.09
C GLU A 152 -0.59 3.98 -17.61
N ASN A 153 -1.68 4.74 -17.83
CA ASN A 153 -1.79 6.13 -17.40
C ASN A 153 -1.74 6.26 -15.87
N VAL A 154 -2.53 5.44 -15.16
CA VAL A 154 -2.56 5.45 -13.69
C VAL A 154 -1.23 4.97 -13.11
N TYR A 155 -0.56 4.01 -13.75
CA TYR A 155 0.79 3.56 -13.36
C TYR A 155 1.85 4.66 -13.50
N ASN A 156 1.81 5.39 -14.62
CA ASN A 156 2.70 6.53 -14.84
C ASN A 156 2.43 7.65 -13.83
N GLN A 157 1.15 7.93 -13.53
CA GLN A 157 0.75 8.88 -12.50
C GLN A 157 1.23 8.45 -11.10
N TYR A 158 1.10 7.17 -10.75
CA TYR A 158 1.63 6.64 -9.50
C TYR A 158 3.14 6.87 -9.37
N THR A 159 3.89 6.56 -10.44
CA THR A 159 5.35 6.77 -10.47
C THR A 159 5.72 8.24 -10.29
N GLN A 160 4.99 9.15 -10.96
CA GLN A 160 5.19 10.59 -10.81
C GLN A 160 4.84 11.07 -9.39
N ASN A 161 3.76 10.56 -8.80
CA ASN A 161 3.35 10.92 -7.44
C ASN A 161 4.39 10.46 -6.40
N VAL A 162 4.99 9.27 -6.57
CA VAL A 162 6.09 8.81 -5.69
C VAL A 162 7.31 9.73 -5.83
N GLN A 163 7.67 10.11 -7.06
CA GLN A 163 8.77 11.05 -7.31
C GLN A 163 8.50 12.43 -6.71
N GLU A 164 7.27 12.93 -6.81
CA GLU A 164 6.93 14.23 -6.23
C GLU A 164 6.94 14.19 -4.70
N ALA A 165 6.43 13.12 -4.08
CA ALA A 165 6.55 12.92 -2.64
C ALA A 165 8.01 12.86 -2.19
N ASP A 166 8.89 12.19 -2.94
CA ASP A 166 10.33 12.15 -2.66
C ASP A 166 11.00 13.53 -2.81
N ASN A 167 10.64 14.28 -3.85
CA ASN A 167 11.11 15.65 -4.08
C ASN A 167 10.66 16.59 -2.95
N ILE A 168 9.43 16.44 -2.45
CA ILE A 168 8.92 17.18 -1.30
C ILE A 168 9.77 16.89 -0.06
N LEU A 169 10.05 15.61 0.22
CA LEU A 169 10.92 15.22 1.34
C LEU A 169 12.31 15.83 1.20
N LYS A 170 12.88 15.85 -0.01
CA LYS A 170 14.18 16.47 -0.28
C LYS A 170 14.17 17.97 0.01
N LYS A 171 13.16 18.71 -0.48
CA LYS A 171 13.01 20.14 -0.19
C LYS A 171 12.84 20.40 1.31
N ILE A 172 12.11 19.54 2.03
CA ILE A 172 11.97 19.61 3.50
C ILE A 172 13.34 19.43 4.18
N GLN A 173 14.16 18.49 3.71
CA GLN A 173 15.52 18.29 4.22
C GLN A 173 16.40 19.53 4.02
N GLU A 174 16.40 20.09 2.80
CA GLU A 174 17.15 21.31 2.48
C GLU A 174 16.73 22.49 3.38
N LEU A 175 15.42 22.69 3.56
CA LEU A 175 14.90 23.71 4.47
C LEU A 175 15.27 23.44 5.94
N ASN A 176 15.27 22.19 6.39
CA ASN A 176 15.70 21.85 7.75
C ASN A 176 17.18 22.19 7.98
N GLU A 177 18.05 22.00 6.99
CA GLU A 177 19.45 22.40 7.08
C GLU A 177 19.60 23.93 7.18
N GLU A 178 18.86 24.69 6.38
CA GLU A 178 18.89 26.15 6.41
C GLU A 178 18.31 26.73 7.70
N ILE A 179 17.18 26.19 8.19
CA ILE A 179 16.58 26.56 9.47
C ILE A 179 17.57 26.25 10.60
N ARG A 180 18.19 25.07 10.60
CA ARG A 180 19.18 24.70 11.62
C ARG A 180 20.37 25.66 11.61
N ARG A 181 20.89 26.04 10.44
CA ARG A 181 21.98 27.02 10.32
C ARG A 181 21.57 28.39 10.86
N SER A 182 20.34 28.82 10.59
CA SER A 182 19.79 30.09 11.07
C SER A 182 19.60 30.10 12.59
N ASP A 183 19.02 29.03 13.15
CA ASP A 183 18.83 28.88 14.59
C ASP A 183 20.18 28.89 15.34
N ILE A 184 21.23 28.26 14.77
CA ILE A 184 22.60 28.30 15.32
C ILE A 184 23.16 29.72 15.32
N ASN A 185 22.83 30.53 14.30
CA ASN A 185 23.25 31.92 14.20
C ASN A 185 22.37 32.86 15.06
N GLY A 186 21.24 32.38 15.59
CA GLY A 186 20.30 33.13 16.41
C GLY A 186 19.15 33.80 15.65
N ASP A 187 18.94 33.47 14.38
CA ASP A 187 17.87 34.00 13.53
C ASP A 187 16.70 33.01 13.43
N SER A 188 15.46 33.48 13.68
CA SER A 188 14.27 32.59 13.80
C SER A 188 13.73 31.98 12.51
N ALA A 189 14.33 32.26 11.34
CA ALA A 189 14.02 31.67 10.02
C ALA A 189 12.52 31.38 9.73
N LEU A 190 11.64 32.34 10.02
CA LEU A 190 10.19 32.12 10.02
C LEU A 190 9.64 31.80 8.63
N GLU A 191 10.14 32.48 7.59
CA GLU A 191 9.71 32.27 6.21
C GLU A 191 10.10 30.88 5.70
N LEU A 192 11.27 30.36 6.11
CA LEU A 192 11.69 29.00 5.77
C LEU A 192 10.81 27.97 6.47
N ARG A 193 10.41 28.23 7.73
CA ARG A 193 9.47 27.39 8.46
C ARG A 193 8.09 27.37 7.80
N ASP A 194 7.63 28.49 7.24
CA ASP A 194 6.38 28.55 6.47
C ASP A 194 6.44 27.72 5.19
N GLN A 195 7.50 27.87 4.39
CA GLN A 195 7.72 27.04 3.20
C GLN A 195 7.78 25.55 3.52
N ARG A 196 8.49 25.18 4.60
CA ARG A 196 8.57 23.80 5.07
C ARG A 196 7.20 23.27 5.46
N ASN A 197 6.40 24.06 6.17
CA ASN A 197 5.07 23.64 6.58
C ASN A 197 4.10 23.47 5.41
N MET A 198 4.18 24.32 4.39
CA MET A 198 3.41 24.15 3.15
C MET A 198 3.77 22.84 2.45
N LEU A 199 5.07 22.50 2.37
CA LEU A 199 5.53 21.23 1.81
C LEU A 199 5.06 20.02 2.64
N ILE A 200 5.03 20.14 3.97
CA ILE A 200 4.48 19.07 4.84
C ILE A 200 2.97 18.91 4.61
N ASP A 201 2.24 20.00 4.43
CA ASP A 201 0.80 19.96 4.13
C ASP A 201 0.57 19.29 2.75
N GLN A 202 1.39 19.58 1.73
CA GLN A 202 1.36 18.89 0.43
C GLN A 202 1.72 17.39 0.55
N LEU A 203 2.75 17.05 1.32
CA LEU A 203 3.12 15.65 1.57
C LEU A 203 1.96 14.85 2.19
N SER A 204 1.17 15.51 3.05
CA SER A 204 0.05 14.88 3.74
C SER A 204 -1.07 14.42 2.81
N GLU A 205 -1.19 14.99 1.60
CA GLU A 205 -2.14 14.54 0.57
C GLU A 205 -1.71 13.19 -0.04
N TYR A 206 -0.41 13.04 -0.29
CA TYR A 206 0.17 11.80 -0.85
C TYR A 206 0.18 10.66 0.15
N MET A 207 0.49 10.94 1.41
CA MET A 207 0.57 9.94 2.45
C MET A 207 0.23 10.47 3.83
N LYS A 208 -0.30 9.59 4.68
CA LYS A 208 -0.55 9.93 6.08
C LYS A 208 0.74 10.00 6.87
N ILE A 209 0.99 11.16 7.45
CA ILE A 209 2.19 11.47 8.20
C ILE A 209 1.89 11.84 9.66
N ASP A 210 2.82 11.50 10.54
CA ASP A 210 2.90 11.96 11.91
C ASP A 210 4.09 12.92 12.04
N VAL A 211 3.83 14.13 12.53
CA VAL A 211 4.82 15.21 12.55
C VAL A 211 5.05 15.66 13.99
N THR A 212 6.30 15.60 14.42
CA THR A 212 6.71 15.95 15.78
C THR A 212 7.88 16.93 15.77
N TYR A 213 7.86 17.88 16.70
CA TYR A 213 8.92 18.87 16.90
C TYR A 213 9.54 18.64 18.28
N SER A 214 10.87 18.61 18.34
CA SER A 214 11.65 18.43 19.57
C SER A 214 12.84 19.38 19.61
N GLU A 215 13.45 19.59 20.77
CA GLU A 215 14.71 20.34 20.86
C GLU A 215 15.90 19.39 20.88
N GLU A 216 16.88 19.63 20.00
CA GLU A 216 18.16 18.94 19.96
C GLU A 216 19.23 19.82 20.61
N ASN A 217 19.81 19.35 21.73
CA ASN A 217 20.89 20.05 22.43
C ASN A 217 22.23 19.85 21.69
N LEU A 218 22.83 20.96 21.23
CA LEU A 218 24.10 21.00 20.51
C LEU A 218 25.33 21.14 21.44
N GLY A 219 25.11 21.17 22.76
CA GLY A 219 26.13 21.43 23.76
C GLY A 219 26.28 22.91 24.11
N ALA A 220 27.05 23.21 25.16
CA ALA A 220 27.28 24.56 25.68
C ALA A 220 26.02 25.40 25.98
N GLY A 221 24.87 24.74 26.22
CA GLY A 221 23.59 25.39 26.50
C GLY A 221 22.79 25.82 25.27
N PHE A 222 23.21 25.43 24.06
CA PHE A 222 22.48 25.70 22.82
C PHE A 222 21.59 24.50 22.46
N SER A 223 20.33 24.78 22.14
CA SER A 223 19.40 23.81 21.57
C SER A 223 18.77 24.37 20.32
N VAL A 224 18.52 23.51 19.34
CA VAL A 224 17.87 23.87 18.07
C VAL A 224 16.64 23.01 17.84
N GLU A 225 15.71 23.49 17.04
CA GLU A 225 14.53 22.69 16.67
C GLU A 225 14.94 21.49 15.81
N LYS A 226 14.36 20.33 16.12
CA LYS A 226 14.46 19.10 15.34
C LYS A 226 13.05 18.62 14.95
N LEU A 227 12.80 18.60 13.65
CA LEU A 227 11.58 18.06 13.04
C LEU A 227 11.74 16.57 12.77
N THR A 228 10.78 15.75 13.20
CA THR A 228 10.69 14.33 12.83
C THR A 228 9.35 14.06 12.15
N ILE A 229 9.41 13.47 10.94
CA ILE A 229 8.24 13.04 10.16
C ILE A 229 8.27 11.52 10.04
N LYS A 230 7.17 10.86 10.39
CA LYS A 230 7.00 9.41 10.23
C LYS A 230 5.79 9.10 9.38
N MET A 231 5.87 8.04 8.57
CA MET A 231 4.71 7.50 7.88
C MET A 231 3.81 6.78 8.89
N VAL A 232 2.50 7.00 8.86
CA VAL A 232 1.57 6.27 9.72
C VAL A 232 1.17 4.96 9.05
N ASP A 233 1.32 3.86 9.77
CA ASP A 233 0.85 2.55 9.33
C ASP A 233 -0.67 2.47 9.44
N ASN A 234 -1.36 2.15 8.35
CA ASN A 234 -2.82 2.15 8.32
C ASN A 234 -3.47 0.99 9.13
N LYS A 235 -2.81 -0.16 9.26
CA LYS A 235 -3.33 -1.29 10.05
C LYS A 235 -3.25 -1.02 11.55
N THR A 236 -2.14 -0.45 12.00
CA THR A 236 -1.91 -0.19 13.44
C THR A 236 -2.32 1.22 13.87
N ASN A 237 -2.48 2.13 12.90
CA ASN A 237 -2.69 3.57 13.11
C ASN A 237 -1.63 4.21 14.02
N LYS A 238 -0.39 3.71 13.94
CA LYS A 238 0.77 4.17 14.72
C LYS A 238 1.88 4.67 13.80
N PRO A 239 2.80 5.53 14.29
CA PRO A 239 3.98 5.94 13.54
C PRO A 239 4.84 4.71 13.18
N GLY A 240 5.04 4.49 11.89
CA GLY A 240 5.89 3.46 11.29
C GLY A 240 7.28 4.03 10.94
N ALA A 241 7.70 3.84 9.69
CA ALA A 241 9.01 4.26 9.20
C ALA A 241 9.21 5.77 9.27
N THR A 242 10.45 6.18 9.53
CA THR A 242 10.83 7.59 9.63
C THR A 242 11.21 8.12 8.25
N LEU A 243 10.58 9.21 7.84
CA LEU A 243 10.82 9.85 6.54
C LEU A 243 11.82 11.01 6.66
N ILE A 244 11.70 11.78 7.74
CA ILE A 244 12.62 12.88 8.08
C ILE A 244 12.97 12.77 9.56
N ASP A 245 14.24 12.90 9.89
CA ASP A 245 14.71 13.09 11.26
C ASP A 245 15.75 14.22 11.31
N GLY A 246 15.31 15.43 11.61
CA GLY A 246 16.14 16.64 11.53
C GLY A 246 16.64 16.89 10.11
N ILE A 247 17.96 16.81 9.93
CA ILE A 247 18.63 16.99 8.62
C ILE A 247 18.75 15.68 7.83
N TYR A 248 18.27 14.56 8.37
CA TYR A 248 18.32 13.26 7.73
C TYR A 248 16.99 12.93 7.06
N ARG A 249 17.04 12.32 5.88
CA ARG A 249 15.88 11.95 5.05
C ARG A 249 15.98 10.49 4.62
N ALA A 250 14.84 9.83 4.45
CA ALA A 250 14.73 8.58 3.71
C ALA A 250 14.23 8.88 2.29
N ASP A 251 14.77 8.17 1.30
CA ASP A 251 14.27 8.20 -0.08
C ASP A 251 13.01 7.34 -0.21
N LEU A 252 12.09 7.78 -1.06
CA LEU A 252 10.96 6.99 -1.51
C LEU A 252 11.20 6.46 -2.91
N SER A 253 10.86 5.19 -3.12
CA SER A 253 10.97 4.54 -4.43
C SER A 253 9.92 3.47 -4.61
N ILE A 254 9.70 3.05 -5.86
CA ILE A 254 8.94 1.84 -6.15
C ILE A 254 9.92 0.69 -6.19
N ALA A 255 9.68 -0.35 -5.38
CA ALA A 255 10.51 -1.54 -5.38
C ALA A 255 9.68 -2.81 -5.30
N GLN A 256 10.24 -3.88 -5.85
CA GLN A 256 9.69 -5.22 -5.69
C GLN A 256 9.91 -5.73 -4.27
N LYS A 257 8.93 -6.43 -3.69
CA LYS A 257 9.14 -7.12 -2.42
C LYS A 257 10.20 -8.20 -2.58
N VAL A 258 11.14 -8.24 -1.64
CA VAL A 258 12.18 -9.27 -1.56
C VAL A 258 11.92 -10.18 -0.37
N ASP A 259 12.28 -11.46 -0.49
CA ASP A 259 12.25 -12.40 0.62
C ASP A 259 13.36 -12.10 1.65
N ALA A 260 13.38 -12.83 2.77
CA ALA A 260 14.41 -12.68 3.82
C ALA A 260 15.84 -12.98 3.34
N ALA A 261 16.02 -13.53 2.13
CA ALA A 261 17.29 -13.79 1.48
C ALA A 261 17.65 -12.74 0.41
N GLY A 262 16.84 -11.69 0.24
CA GLY A 262 17.06 -10.61 -0.72
C GLY A 262 16.75 -10.97 -2.18
N LYS A 263 16.00 -12.05 -2.43
CA LYS A 263 15.51 -12.40 -3.77
C LYS A 263 14.14 -11.78 -4.01
N PRO A 264 13.83 -11.32 -5.23
CA PRO A 264 12.49 -10.86 -5.57
C PRO A 264 11.47 -11.97 -5.29
N VAL A 265 10.36 -11.62 -4.62
CA VAL A 265 9.22 -12.53 -4.51
C VAL A 265 8.66 -12.69 -5.92
N VAL A 266 8.68 -13.92 -6.38
CA VAL A 266 8.25 -14.36 -7.71
C VAL A 266 7.04 -15.26 -7.54
N ASP A 267 6.17 -15.29 -8.54
CA ASP A 267 5.14 -16.33 -8.64
C ASP A 267 5.77 -17.74 -8.68
N ALA A 268 4.90 -18.76 -8.66
CA ALA A 268 5.30 -20.16 -8.74
C ALA A 268 6.19 -20.50 -9.97
N ASP A 269 6.25 -19.62 -10.98
CA ASP A 269 7.01 -19.78 -12.23
C ASP A 269 8.31 -18.94 -12.27
N GLY A 270 8.67 -18.26 -11.19
CA GLY A 270 9.89 -17.46 -11.13
C GLY A 270 9.79 -16.10 -11.82
N LYS A 271 8.58 -15.61 -12.14
CA LYS A 271 8.33 -14.28 -12.68
C LYS A 271 7.83 -13.31 -11.59
N PRO A 272 8.14 -12.01 -11.69
CA PRO A 272 7.57 -11.01 -10.80
C PRO A 272 6.04 -10.93 -10.96
N VAL A 273 5.30 -11.08 -9.86
CA VAL A 273 3.86 -10.78 -9.83
C VAL A 273 3.69 -9.26 -10.04
N PRO A 274 2.81 -8.79 -10.94
CA PRO A 274 2.55 -7.35 -11.14
C PRO A 274 2.21 -6.60 -9.84
N ASP A 275 1.50 -7.25 -8.92
CA ASP A 275 1.14 -6.73 -7.59
C ASP A 275 2.36 -6.51 -6.68
N ASP A 276 3.41 -7.32 -6.85
CA ASP A 276 4.62 -7.26 -6.04
C ASP A 276 5.60 -6.18 -6.50
N LEU A 277 5.42 -5.64 -7.71
CA LEU A 277 6.29 -4.66 -8.37
C LEU A 277 5.97 -3.20 -8.00
N LEU A 278 4.82 -2.92 -7.39
CA LEU A 278 4.30 -1.56 -7.18
C LEU A 278 4.40 -1.06 -5.73
N ARG A 279 5.16 -1.75 -4.86
CA ARG A 279 5.24 -1.39 -3.43
C ARG A 279 6.13 -0.18 -3.20
N LEU A 280 5.72 0.65 -2.24
CA LEU A 280 6.52 1.78 -1.78
C LEU A 280 7.66 1.25 -0.91
N ALA A 281 8.89 1.57 -1.28
CA ALA A 281 10.09 1.30 -0.51
C ALA A 281 10.63 2.59 0.10
N ILE A 282 11.01 2.48 1.38
CA ILE A 282 11.60 3.55 2.18
C ILE A 282 13.05 3.16 2.46
N SER A 283 14.00 4.04 2.17
CA SER A 283 15.43 3.79 2.37
C SER A 283 15.91 4.06 3.81
N GLU A 284 17.19 3.82 4.06
CA GLU A 284 17.85 4.26 5.29
C GLU A 284 17.92 5.80 5.39
N LEU A 285 17.90 6.34 6.61
CA LEU A 285 18.00 7.77 6.82
C LEU A 285 19.43 8.25 6.52
N HIS A 286 19.57 9.24 5.63
CA HIS A 286 20.84 9.81 5.23
C HIS A 286 20.85 11.34 5.22
N ASP A 287 22.04 11.94 5.36
CA ASP A 287 22.22 13.39 5.19
C ASP A 287 22.16 13.80 3.71
N SER A 288 22.09 15.09 3.41
CA SER A 288 21.99 15.60 2.03
C SER A 288 23.16 15.20 1.13
N ALA A 289 24.31 14.85 1.71
CA ALA A 289 25.50 14.40 1.00
C ALA A 289 25.64 12.87 0.91
N TYR A 290 24.68 12.11 1.44
CA TYR A 290 24.70 10.64 1.52
C TYR A 290 25.96 10.08 2.23
N GLN A 291 26.58 10.86 3.11
CA GLN A 291 27.80 10.48 3.84
C GLN A 291 27.48 9.85 5.19
N THR A 292 26.38 10.25 5.82
CA THR A 292 26.04 9.85 7.18
C THR A 292 24.72 9.09 7.20
N GLN A 293 24.69 7.92 7.82
CA GLN A 293 23.47 7.15 8.09
C GLN A 293 23.10 7.26 9.57
N LEU A 294 21.84 7.55 9.88
CA LEU A 294 21.36 7.70 11.26
C LEU A 294 20.69 6.44 11.82
N SER A 295 20.17 5.59 10.93
CA SER A 295 19.53 4.32 11.24
C SER A 295 20.51 3.14 11.16
N ASN A 296 20.09 1.99 11.67
CA ASN A 296 20.91 0.79 11.83
C ASN A 296 22.25 1.05 12.55
N THR A 297 22.22 1.88 13.59
CA THR A 297 23.40 2.26 14.37
C THR A 297 23.67 1.27 15.51
N ASN A 298 24.90 1.26 16.02
CA ASN A 298 25.24 0.51 17.22
C ASN A 298 24.78 1.29 18.47
N SER A 299 24.35 0.58 19.52
CA SER A 299 24.15 1.22 20.82
C SER A 299 25.50 1.62 21.41
N GLN A 300 25.53 2.75 22.12
CA GLN A 300 26.72 3.24 22.82
C GLN A 300 26.41 3.58 24.28
N PHE A 301 27.37 3.35 25.15
CA PHE A 301 27.34 3.79 26.53
C PHE A 301 28.61 4.60 26.81
N GLN A 302 28.41 5.83 27.27
CA GLN A 302 29.48 6.78 27.52
C GLN A 302 29.59 7.02 29.02
N LEU A 303 30.78 6.84 29.57
CA LEU A 303 31.15 7.28 30.90
C LEU A 303 32.01 8.53 30.75
N GLN A 304 31.50 9.69 31.18
CA GLN A 304 32.19 10.98 31.13
C GLN A 304 33.16 11.15 32.30
N GLY A 305 34.13 10.25 32.35
CA GLY A 305 35.28 10.33 33.24
C GLY A 305 35.15 9.48 34.51
N LEU A 306 36.30 9.33 35.15
CA LEU A 306 36.43 8.79 36.49
C LEU A 306 36.99 9.91 37.36
N ASP A 307 36.32 10.25 38.45
CA ASP A 307 36.86 11.20 39.40
C ASP A 307 37.88 10.52 40.32
N PHE A 308 39.02 11.17 40.46
CA PHE A 308 40.16 10.70 41.26
C PHE A 308 40.31 11.64 42.44
N GLY A 309 39.88 11.21 43.62
CA GLY A 309 40.17 11.96 44.84
C GLY A 309 41.66 11.93 45.15
N LYS A 310 42.15 12.94 45.89
CA LYS A 310 43.53 13.02 46.44
C LYS A 310 44.00 11.78 47.23
N ASN A 311 43.09 10.87 47.56
CA ASN A 311 43.36 9.65 48.32
C ASN A 311 43.23 8.36 47.48
N ALA A 312 43.07 8.46 46.16
CA ALA A 312 42.90 7.31 45.26
C ALA A 312 44.08 6.32 45.42
N GLN A 313 43.81 5.14 45.98
CA GLN A 313 44.81 4.08 46.12
C GLN A 313 44.80 3.19 44.86
N GLY A 314 45.99 2.83 44.36
CA GLY A 314 46.10 1.85 43.29
C GLY A 314 45.71 0.45 43.77
N GLY A 315 45.20 -0.39 42.87
CA GLY A 315 44.76 -1.74 43.22
C GLY A 315 43.69 -2.29 42.28
N GLN A 316 43.21 -3.50 42.58
CA GLN A 316 42.14 -4.14 41.82
C GLN A 316 40.78 -3.60 42.28
N GLN A 317 39.92 -3.30 41.31
CA GLN A 317 38.55 -2.85 41.50
C GLN A 317 37.64 -3.68 40.63
N THR A 318 36.38 -3.78 41.02
CA THR A 318 35.34 -4.49 40.27
C THR A 318 34.27 -3.50 39.84
N ILE A 319 33.85 -3.60 38.60
CA ILE A 319 32.75 -2.81 38.04
C ILE A 319 31.64 -3.73 37.58
N ASP A 320 30.41 -3.41 37.96
CA ASP A 320 29.21 -4.12 37.55
C ASP A 320 28.58 -3.41 36.35
N ILE A 321 28.43 -4.13 35.25
CA ILE A 321 27.84 -3.63 34.00
C ILE A 321 26.51 -4.33 33.80
N THR A 322 25.43 -3.56 33.77
CA THR A 322 24.10 -4.09 33.47
C THR A 322 23.69 -3.73 32.06
N TYR A 323 23.47 -4.73 31.21
CA TYR A 323 23.04 -4.56 29.82
C TYR A 323 21.75 -5.33 29.51
N LYS A 324 21.08 -4.93 28.44
CA LYS A 324 19.98 -5.67 27.83
C LYS A 324 20.47 -6.38 26.57
N ASP A 325 20.13 -7.66 26.41
CA ASP A 325 20.36 -8.40 25.17
C ASP A 325 19.33 -8.05 24.08
N LYS A 326 19.46 -8.67 22.89
CA LYS A 326 18.55 -8.48 21.74
C LYS A 326 17.09 -8.82 22.06
N ASP A 327 16.85 -9.68 23.03
CA ASP A 327 15.52 -10.11 23.44
C ASP A 327 14.99 -9.23 24.60
N GLY A 328 15.74 -8.20 25.01
CA GLY A 328 15.39 -7.23 26.04
C GLY A 328 15.63 -7.72 27.48
N ASN A 329 16.23 -8.89 27.66
CA ASN A 329 16.53 -9.43 28.99
C ASN A 329 17.73 -8.73 29.61
N LYS A 330 17.65 -8.42 30.90
CA LYS A 330 18.73 -7.75 31.63
C LYS A 330 19.74 -8.77 32.15
N HIS A 331 21.02 -8.48 31.93
CA HIS A 331 22.17 -9.24 32.44
C HIS A 331 23.10 -8.30 33.20
N THR A 332 23.73 -8.81 34.25
CA THR A 332 24.76 -8.06 35.00
C THR A 332 26.04 -8.87 35.02
N VAL A 333 27.15 -8.23 34.61
CA VAL A 333 28.48 -8.83 34.55
C VAL A 333 29.43 -7.99 35.41
N SER A 334 30.15 -8.66 36.31
CA SER A 334 31.18 -8.05 37.14
C SER A 334 32.55 -8.22 36.49
N VAL A 335 33.24 -7.12 36.20
CA VAL A 335 34.55 -7.12 35.55
C VAL A 335 35.59 -6.50 36.47
N ASP A 336 36.69 -7.22 36.68
CA ASP A 336 37.82 -6.73 37.45
C ASP A 336 38.78 -5.92 36.58
N PHE A 337 39.20 -4.75 37.07
CA PHE A 337 40.17 -3.89 36.41
C PHE A 337 41.17 -3.31 37.42
N THR A 338 42.32 -2.84 36.91
CA THR A 338 43.38 -2.28 37.74
C THR A 338 43.34 -0.75 37.73
N VAL A 339 43.27 -0.14 38.92
CA VAL A 339 43.40 1.29 39.14
C VAL A 339 44.87 1.66 39.34
N GLU A 340 45.34 2.61 38.54
CA GLU A 340 46.69 3.18 38.66
C GLU A 340 46.69 4.30 39.69
N LYS A 341 47.64 4.28 40.62
CA LYS A 341 47.81 5.34 41.62
C LYS A 341 48.46 6.59 41.00
N PRO A 342 48.01 7.82 41.31
CA PRO A 342 48.75 9.03 40.99
C PRO A 342 50.15 9.03 41.61
N ALA A 343 51.15 9.48 40.84
CA ALA A 343 52.53 9.57 41.32
C ALA A 343 52.70 10.61 42.44
N ASP A 344 51.96 11.72 42.34
CA ASP A 344 51.86 12.80 43.32
C ASP A 344 50.51 13.55 43.16
N ASP A 345 50.31 14.62 43.95
CA ASP A 345 49.08 15.41 43.97
C ASP A 345 49.01 16.48 42.84
N THR A 346 49.94 16.47 41.88
CA THR A 346 49.90 17.41 40.77
C THR A 346 48.75 17.08 39.81
N PRO A 347 48.06 18.10 39.24
CA PRO A 347 47.01 17.88 38.25
C PRO A 347 47.45 16.98 37.08
N GLU A 348 48.71 17.10 36.65
CA GLU A 348 49.29 16.31 35.55
C GLU A 348 49.47 14.82 35.92
N ALA A 349 49.90 14.51 37.15
CA ALA A 349 50.06 13.13 37.61
C ALA A 349 48.70 12.43 37.81
N ILE A 350 47.71 13.16 38.30
CA ILE A 350 46.32 12.68 38.46
C ILE A 350 45.71 12.39 37.08
N ALA A 351 45.90 13.28 36.10
CA ALA A 351 45.41 13.09 34.74
C ALA A 351 46.01 11.83 34.07
N LYS A 352 47.33 11.61 34.22
CA LYS A 352 47.99 10.40 33.67
C LYS A 352 47.51 9.10 34.33
N ALA A 353 47.31 9.11 35.64
CA ALA A 353 46.78 7.94 36.37
C ALA A 353 45.34 7.64 35.97
N ARG A 354 44.52 8.67 35.74
CA ARG A 354 43.17 8.55 35.21
C ARG A 354 43.15 7.92 33.82
N GLU A 355 43.97 8.43 32.90
CA GLU A 355 44.07 7.90 31.53
C GLU A 355 44.51 6.43 31.52
N LYS A 356 45.53 6.09 32.33
CA LYS A 356 46.00 4.71 32.50
C LYS A 356 44.91 3.79 33.06
N THR A 357 44.16 4.25 34.05
CA THR A 357 43.08 3.47 34.67
C THR A 357 41.92 3.25 33.70
N LEU A 358 41.54 4.27 32.92
CA LEU A 358 40.53 4.13 31.87
C LEU A 358 40.97 3.14 30.79
N ALA A 359 42.26 3.15 30.41
CA ALA A 359 42.82 2.18 29.47
C ALA A 359 42.77 0.75 30.04
N ASN A 360 43.15 0.56 31.31
CA ASN A 360 43.06 -0.75 31.98
C ASN A 360 41.61 -1.25 32.05
N LEU A 361 40.65 -0.36 32.32
CA LEU A 361 39.23 -0.67 32.32
C LEU A 361 38.75 -1.08 30.92
N ALA A 362 39.07 -0.32 29.88
CA ALA A 362 38.73 -0.66 28.50
C ALA A 362 39.29 -2.03 28.09
N ASP A 363 40.54 -2.31 28.45
CA ASP A 363 41.20 -3.60 28.20
C ASP A 363 40.51 -4.76 28.93
N ALA A 364 40.11 -4.57 30.19
CA ALA A 364 39.41 -5.58 30.96
C ALA A 364 38.03 -5.89 30.36
N LEU A 365 37.28 -4.85 29.98
CA LEU A 365 35.97 -4.98 29.35
C LEU A 365 36.03 -5.72 28.00
N ASN A 366 37.06 -5.44 27.18
CA ASN A 366 37.24 -6.10 25.89
C ASN A 366 37.70 -7.56 25.99
N LYS A 367 38.26 -7.98 27.13
CA LYS A 367 38.78 -9.34 27.35
C LYS A 367 37.81 -10.23 28.13
N ASP A 368 36.77 -9.65 28.72
CA ASP A 368 35.76 -10.42 29.45
C ASP A 368 35.00 -11.36 28.49
N ALA A 369 34.93 -12.64 28.82
CA ALA A 369 34.36 -13.65 27.92
C ALA A 369 32.87 -13.50 27.66
N THR A 370 32.13 -12.79 28.52
CA THR A 370 30.68 -12.57 28.36
C THR A 370 30.37 -11.29 27.59
N LEU A 371 31.23 -10.27 27.70
CA LEU A 371 31.08 -9.01 26.97
C LEU A 371 31.80 -9.03 25.62
N GLN A 372 32.82 -9.88 25.47
CA GLN A 372 33.55 -10.09 24.23
C GLN A 372 32.61 -10.61 23.14
N GLY A 373 32.53 -9.88 22.03
CA GLY A 373 31.61 -10.15 20.93
C GLY A 373 30.31 -9.35 21.02
N LEU A 374 29.86 -8.97 22.22
CA LEU A 374 28.68 -8.10 22.40
C LEU A 374 29.03 -6.61 22.39
N PHE A 375 30.16 -6.22 23.00
CA PHE A 375 30.58 -4.83 23.08
C PHE A 375 32.08 -4.66 22.78
N THR A 376 32.44 -3.47 22.30
CA THR A 376 33.81 -2.97 22.19
C THR A 376 33.96 -1.72 23.04
N ALA A 377 34.92 -1.72 23.95
CA ALA A 377 35.20 -0.61 24.86
C ALA A 377 36.45 0.16 24.41
N LYS A 378 36.39 1.49 24.43
CA LYS A 378 37.52 2.36 24.08
C LYS A 378 37.67 3.47 25.11
N ALA A 379 38.86 3.56 25.70
CA ALA A 379 39.23 4.69 26.53
C ALA A 379 39.45 5.95 25.68
N THR A 380 39.03 7.10 26.21
CA THR A 380 39.25 8.43 25.65
C THR A 380 39.97 9.29 26.69
N SER A 381 40.47 10.46 26.29
CA SER A 381 41.14 11.39 27.22
C SER A 381 40.26 11.83 28.39
N ASN A 382 38.93 11.74 28.24
CA ASN A 382 37.96 12.28 29.18
C ASN A 382 36.99 11.21 29.74
N GLY A 383 37.14 9.92 29.40
CA GLY A 383 36.16 8.91 29.75
C GLY A 383 36.29 7.58 29.00
N LEU A 384 35.22 6.78 29.02
CA LEU A 384 35.13 5.47 28.36
C LEU A 384 33.89 5.44 27.45
N VAL A 385 34.03 4.90 26.24
CA VAL A 385 32.89 4.60 25.35
C VAL A 385 32.83 3.10 25.12
N MET A 386 31.69 2.48 25.44
CA MET A 386 31.36 1.11 25.05
C MET A 386 30.38 1.13 23.90
N THR A 387 30.65 0.39 22.83
CA THR A 387 29.83 0.33 21.62
C THR A 387 29.43 -1.12 21.36
N SER A 388 28.14 -1.39 21.16
CA SER A 388 27.65 -2.71 20.74
C SER A 388 28.32 -3.15 19.45
N THR A 389 28.64 -4.44 19.31
CA THR A 389 29.15 -4.99 18.05
C THR A 389 28.03 -5.11 17.01
N ASP A 390 26.86 -5.58 17.45
CA ASP A 390 25.66 -5.68 16.63
C ASP A 390 24.92 -4.33 16.54
N LYS A 391 24.05 -4.20 15.53
CA LYS A 391 23.37 -2.97 15.14
C LYS A 391 21.85 -3.09 15.23
N GLY A 392 21.17 -1.95 15.28
CA GLY A 392 19.72 -1.89 15.21
C GLY A 392 19.02 -2.68 16.31
N ALA A 393 18.04 -3.50 15.95
CA ALA A 393 17.26 -4.29 16.92
C ALA A 393 18.09 -5.37 17.64
N ASP A 394 19.16 -5.84 17.01
CA ASP A 394 20.05 -6.86 17.58
C ASP A 394 21.13 -6.27 18.50
N ALA A 395 21.25 -4.93 18.56
CA ALA A 395 22.26 -4.28 19.38
C ALA A 395 21.95 -4.41 20.89
N ALA A 396 22.86 -5.05 21.61
CA ALA A 396 22.82 -5.06 23.06
C ALA A 396 23.02 -3.64 23.61
N THR A 397 22.34 -3.27 24.69
CA THR A 397 22.37 -1.91 25.25
C THR A 397 22.83 -1.94 26.71
N VAL A 398 23.97 -1.31 27.02
CA VAL A 398 24.37 -1.10 28.41
C VAL A 398 23.45 -0.04 29.03
N THR A 399 22.77 -0.42 30.11
CA THR A 399 21.81 0.43 30.80
C THR A 399 22.41 1.11 32.03
N GLN A 400 23.43 0.52 32.63
CA GLN A 400 24.01 0.98 33.88
C GLN A 400 25.42 0.43 34.06
N MET A 401 26.29 1.22 34.70
CA MET A 401 27.65 0.84 35.08
C MET A 401 27.90 1.38 36.48
N GLU A 402 28.28 0.51 37.42
CA GLU A 402 28.48 0.87 38.83
C GLU A 402 29.75 0.25 39.39
N LEU A 403 30.44 0.98 40.26
CA LEU A 403 31.57 0.42 41.00
C LEU A 403 31.05 -0.46 42.14
N ALA A 404 31.57 -1.68 42.26
CA ALA A 404 31.26 -2.55 43.38
C ALA A 404 31.80 -1.94 44.69
N ALA A 405 31.16 -2.26 45.83
CA ALA A 405 31.45 -1.64 47.12
C ALA A 405 32.83 -2.05 47.71
N ASN A 406 33.92 -1.50 47.17
CA ASN A 406 35.30 -1.66 47.67
C ASN A 406 36.11 -0.38 47.39
N ASN A 407 35.76 0.70 48.09
CA ASN A 407 36.10 2.06 47.69
C ASN A 407 37.60 2.41 47.86
N THR A 408 38.34 2.53 46.75
CA THR A 408 39.74 3.02 46.71
C THR A 408 39.84 4.54 46.58
N GLY A 409 38.72 5.28 46.61
CA GLY A 409 38.69 6.74 46.49
C GLY A 409 38.47 7.27 45.06
N ILE A 410 37.90 6.45 44.18
CA ILE A 410 37.46 6.82 42.82
C ILE A 410 35.93 6.81 42.73
N THR A 411 35.35 7.67 41.90
CA THR A 411 33.91 7.66 41.60
C THR A 411 33.67 7.76 40.10
N LEU A 412 32.55 7.21 39.63
CA LEU A 412 32.13 7.35 38.24
C LEU A 412 31.62 8.78 37.99
N GLY A 413 32.00 9.37 36.86
CA GLY A 413 31.38 10.60 36.37
C GLY A 413 30.01 10.33 35.73
N ASP A 414 29.50 11.31 34.98
CA ASP A 414 28.19 11.20 34.34
C ASP A 414 28.17 10.08 33.30
N THR A 415 27.13 9.26 33.32
CA THR A 415 26.92 8.21 32.31
C THR A 415 25.80 8.56 31.36
N LYS A 416 25.98 8.27 30.07
CA LYS A 416 24.96 8.45 29.04
C LYS A 416 24.82 7.20 28.20
N SER A 417 23.63 6.59 28.23
CA SER A 417 23.25 5.54 27.30
C SER A 417 22.67 6.16 26.04
N ILE A 418 23.14 5.71 24.89
CA ILE A 418 22.66 6.06 23.56
C ILE A 418 22.16 4.77 22.92
N ALA A 419 20.85 4.68 22.71
CA ALA A 419 20.23 3.50 22.11
C ALA A 419 20.63 3.38 20.63
N ALA A 420 20.73 2.13 20.14
CA ALA A 420 20.78 1.86 18.71
C ALA A 420 19.48 2.35 18.06
N VAL A 421 19.59 2.95 16.88
CA VAL A 421 18.44 3.23 16.02
C VAL A 421 18.27 2.05 15.07
N PRO A 422 17.09 1.38 15.02
CA PRO A 422 16.83 0.29 14.08
C PRO A 422 17.03 0.71 12.62
N ALA A 423 17.20 -0.28 11.73
CA ALA A 423 17.16 -0.05 10.30
C ALA A 423 15.82 0.59 9.91
N ASN A 424 15.89 1.61 9.06
CA ASN A 424 14.69 2.31 8.60
C ASN A 424 14.17 1.73 7.26
N THR A 425 14.95 0.86 6.62
CA THR A 425 14.55 0.23 5.36
C THR A 425 13.29 -0.59 5.55
N THR A 426 12.24 -0.27 4.80
CA THR A 426 10.99 -1.05 4.80
C THR A 426 10.33 -1.03 3.43
N ILE A 427 9.62 -2.11 3.13
CA ILE A 427 8.66 -2.17 2.03
C ILE A 427 7.27 -2.04 2.65
N VAL A 428 6.50 -1.08 2.18
CA VAL A 428 5.13 -0.87 2.65
C VAL A 428 4.25 -1.94 2.02
N ASP A 429 3.83 -2.89 2.86
CA ASP A 429 2.93 -3.96 2.46
C ASP A 429 1.50 -3.44 2.24
N GLU A 430 0.67 -4.25 1.58
CA GLU A 430 -0.70 -3.91 1.28
C GLU A 430 -1.51 -3.57 2.54
N GLY A 431 -2.23 -2.44 2.47
CA GLY A 431 -3.04 -1.94 3.56
C GLY A 431 -2.23 -1.34 4.71
N HIS A 432 -0.89 -1.26 4.60
CA HIS A 432 -0.05 -0.49 5.53
C HIS A 432 0.14 0.97 5.08
N GLY A 433 -0.10 1.27 3.79
CA GLY A 433 -0.14 2.62 3.25
C GLY A 433 -1.48 3.34 3.51
N TYR A 434 -1.45 4.67 3.47
CA TYR A 434 -2.64 5.54 3.49
C TYR A 434 -2.33 6.82 2.72
N GLY A 435 -3.32 7.39 2.03
CA GLY A 435 -3.17 8.58 1.19
C GLY A 435 -3.29 8.28 -0.31
N ALA A 436 -3.04 9.29 -1.15
CA ALA A 436 -3.16 9.15 -2.60
C ALA A 436 -2.30 8.01 -3.16
N LEU A 437 -1.08 7.82 -2.65
CA LEU A 437 -0.16 6.78 -3.16
C LEU A 437 -0.71 5.37 -2.97
N GLU A 438 -1.22 5.04 -1.77
CA GLU A 438 -1.80 3.72 -1.52
C GLU A 438 -3.09 3.53 -2.31
N SER A 439 -3.94 4.55 -2.40
CA SER A 439 -5.16 4.51 -3.22
C SER A 439 -4.87 4.25 -4.70
N THR A 440 -3.90 4.95 -5.29
CA THR A 440 -3.51 4.73 -6.69
C THR A 440 -2.93 3.32 -6.86
N ARG A 441 -2.11 2.84 -5.91
CA ARG A 441 -1.62 1.45 -5.91
C ARG A 441 -2.78 0.45 -5.86
N GLN A 442 -3.78 0.67 -4.99
CA GLN A 442 -4.98 -0.17 -4.89
C GLN A 442 -5.81 -0.16 -6.18
N MET A 443 -5.86 0.96 -6.90
CA MET A 443 -6.48 1.02 -8.22
C MET A 443 -5.73 0.18 -9.27
N LEU A 444 -4.40 0.08 -9.16
CA LEU A 444 -3.56 -0.74 -10.06
C LEU A 444 -3.54 -2.22 -9.70
N THR A 445 -3.76 -2.56 -8.42
CA THR A 445 -3.60 -3.93 -7.89
C THR A 445 -4.93 -4.61 -7.57
N GLY A 446 -6.00 -3.84 -7.36
CA GLY A 446 -7.31 -4.33 -6.95
C GLY A 446 -8.01 -5.18 -8.01
N ALA A 447 -7.88 -6.50 -7.90
CA ALA A 447 -8.60 -7.47 -8.72
C ALA A 447 -9.97 -7.88 -8.15
N GLY A 448 -10.34 -7.39 -6.97
CA GLY A 448 -11.61 -7.71 -6.32
C GLY A 448 -11.83 -9.21 -6.14
N GLU A 449 -12.97 -9.70 -6.60
CA GLU A 449 -13.37 -11.10 -6.58
C GLU A 449 -12.42 -12.01 -7.39
N PHE A 450 -11.69 -11.45 -8.36
CA PHE A 450 -10.72 -12.17 -9.19
C PHE A 450 -9.36 -12.41 -8.53
N ARG A 451 -9.19 -11.96 -7.30
CA ARG A 451 -7.95 -12.07 -6.56
C ARG A 451 -7.69 -13.50 -6.06
N THR A 452 -6.47 -14.00 -6.26
CA THR A 452 -6.04 -15.39 -5.93
C THR A 452 -5.04 -15.47 -4.78
N ASP A 453 -4.28 -14.41 -4.49
CA ASP A 453 -3.17 -14.32 -3.53
C ASP A 453 -3.59 -14.08 -2.06
N GLY A 454 -4.85 -14.33 -1.71
CA GLY A 454 -5.36 -14.20 -0.34
C GLY A 454 -5.45 -12.76 0.19
N GLY A 455 -5.15 -11.74 -0.60
CA GLY A 455 -5.32 -10.33 -0.23
C GLY A 455 -6.78 -9.85 -0.26
N ASP A 456 -6.99 -8.57 0.02
CA ASP A 456 -8.33 -8.00 0.20
C ASP A 456 -9.14 -7.99 -1.11
N LYS A 457 -10.23 -8.78 -1.14
CA LYS A 457 -11.16 -8.89 -2.27
C LYS A 457 -12.17 -7.74 -2.35
N SER A 458 -12.24 -6.87 -1.34
CA SER A 458 -13.16 -5.74 -1.35
C SER A 458 -12.69 -4.60 -2.26
N ILE A 459 -11.43 -4.61 -2.68
CA ILE A 459 -10.81 -3.57 -3.50
C ILE A 459 -10.99 -3.92 -4.98
N ARG A 460 -11.81 -3.14 -5.68
CA ARG A 460 -12.05 -3.25 -7.13
C ARG A 460 -11.38 -2.09 -7.86
N GLY A 461 -10.18 -2.35 -8.39
CA GLY A 461 -9.41 -1.44 -9.24
C GLY A 461 -9.55 -1.77 -10.73
N ILE A 462 -8.63 -1.29 -11.55
CA ILE A 462 -8.60 -1.49 -13.01
C ILE A 462 -8.56 -2.99 -13.38
N PRO A 463 -7.74 -3.85 -12.74
CA PRO A 463 -7.69 -5.27 -13.06
C PRO A 463 -9.04 -5.99 -12.92
N TYR A 464 -9.87 -5.59 -11.95
CA TYR A 464 -11.22 -6.14 -11.78
C TYR A 464 -12.08 -5.92 -13.04
N TYR A 465 -12.04 -4.71 -13.63
CA TYR A 465 -12.84 -4.38 -14.80
C TYR A 465 -12.31 -5.04 -16.08
N GLN A 466 -10.98 -5.10 -16.25
CA GLN A 466 -10.35 -5.87 -17.33
C GLN A 466 -10.80 -7.33 -17.30
N LYS A 467 -10.69 -7.97 -16.13
CA LYS A 467 -11.08 -9.36 -15.92
C LYS A 467 -12.60 -9.57 -16.06
N SER A 468 -13.42 -8.61 -15.64
CA SER A 468 -14.88 -8.67 -15.85
C SER A 468 -15.23 -8.67 -17.34
N LEU A 469 -14.54 -7.85 -18.14
CA LEU A 469 -14.72 -7.81 -19.59
C LEU A 469 -14.23 -9.10 -20.27
N ASP A 470 -13.09 -9.64 -19.81
CA ASP A 470 -12.58 -10.93 -20.28
C ASP A 470 -13.54 -12.07 -19.98
N ALA A 471 -14.15 -12.10 -18.80
CA ALA A 471 -15.14 -13.11 -18.42
C ALA A 471 -16.37 -13.07 -19.33
N LEU A 472 -16.83 -11.87 -19.71
CA LEU A 472 -17.92 -11.69 -20.69
C LEU A 472 -17.53 -12.25 -22.07
N ALA A 473 -16.37 -11.84 -22.59
CA ALA A 473 -15.88 -12.25 -23.91
C ALA A 473 -15.67 -13.78 -23.99
N ASN A 474 -15.04 -14.35 -22.95
CA ASN A 474 -14.83 -15.78 -22.82
C ASN A 474 -16.16 -16.53 -22.82
N LYS A 475 -17.09 -16.15 -21.93
CA LYS A 475 -18.38 -16.85 -21.80
C LYS A 475 -19.18 -16.79 -23.09
N PHE A 476 -19.22 -15.63 -23.74
CA PHE A 476 -19.87 -15.46 -25.05
C PHE A 476 -19.27 -16.41 -26.11
N ALA A 477 -17.94 -16.39 -26.30
CA ALA A 477 -17.27 -17.21 -27.30
C ALA A 477 -17.45 -18.70 -27.02
N THR A 478 -17.29 -19.11 -25.77
CA THR A 478 -17.44 -20.50 -25.31
C THR A 478 -18.84 -21.03 -25.58
N GLU A 479 -19.90 -20.30 -25.23
CA GLU A 479 -21.28 -20.75 -25.46
C GLU A 479 -21.64 -20.80 -26.94
N MET A 480 -21.22 -19.81 -27.73
CA MET A 480 -21.43 -19.78 -29.17
C MET A 480 -20.71 -20.93 -29.88
N ASN A 481 -19.44 -21.18 -29.52
CA ASN A 481 -18.66 -22.30 -30.03
C ASN A 481 -19.27 -23.64 -29.63
N ARG A 482 -19.67 -23.81 -28.36
CA ARG A 482 -20.30 -25.02 -27.86
C ARG A 482 -21.53 -25.39 -28.67
N ILE A 483 -22.43 -24.43 -28.91
CA ILE A 483 -23.66 -24.70 -29.66
C ILE A 483 -23.39 -24.96 -31.14
N ASN A 484 -22.33 -24.41 -31.71
CA ASN A 484 -21.96 -24.67 -33.11
C ASN A 484 -21.16 -25.97 -33.32
N THR A 485 -20.61 -26.55 -32.26
CA THR A 485 -19.78 -27.78 -32.31
C THR A 485 -20.48 -29.00 -31.73
N THR A 486 -21.44 -28.82 -30.80
CA THR A 486 -22.09 -29.91 -30.07
C THR A 486 -23.63 -29.88 -30.11
N ARG A 487 -24.21 -31.08 -30.19
CA ARG A 487 -25.66 -31.32 -30.07
C ARG A 487 -26.12 -31.15 -28.61
N PRO A 488 -27.43 -31.01 -28.35
CA PRO A 488 -27.97 -30.88 -26.99
C PRO A 488 -27.62 -32.03 -26.04
N ASP A 489 -27.34 -33.21 -26.58
CA ASP A 489 -26.93 -34.40 -25.82
C ASP A 489 -25.42 -34.45 -25.53
N GLY A 490 -24.67 -33.42 -25.94
CA GLY A 490 -23.22 -33.30 -25.81
C GLY A 490 -22.43 -33.99 -26.92
N THR A 491 -23.08 -34.67 -27.89
CA THR A 491 -22.35 -35.30 -29.00
C THR A 491 -21.83 -34.27 -29.99
N SER A 492 -20.64 -34.52 -30.53
CA SER A 492 -20.04 -33.65 -31.54
C SER A 492 -20.82 -33.71 -32.86
N PHE A 493 -21.02 -32.56 -33.51
CA PHE A 493 -21.53 -32.49 -34.88
C PHE A 493 -20.58 -33.11 -35.91
N SER A 494 -19.30 -33.30 -35.57
CA SER A 494 -18.33 -34.02 -36.42
C SER A 494 -18.54 -35.54 -36.42
N GLU A 495 -19.40 -36.06 -35.53
CA GLU A 495 -19.70 -37.48 -35.37
C GLU A 495 -21.19 -37.76 -35.60
N VAL A 496 -21.53 -39.04 -35.81
CA VAL A 496 -22.93 -39.49 -35.89
C VAL A 496 -23.55 -39.31 -34.51
N GLY A 497 -24.69 -38.63 -34.45
CA GLY A 497 -25.36 -38.34 -33.17
C GLY A 497 -25.90 -39.60 -32.48
N SER A 498 -26.18 -39.49 -31.18
CA SER A 498 -26.67 -40.63 -30.37
C SER A 498 -27.97 -41.24 -30.90
N ASN A 499 -28.77 -40.46 -31.64
CA ASN A 499 -30.04 -40.91 -32.22
C ASN A 499 -29.94 -41.12 -33.75
N GLY A 500 -28.72 -41.22 -34.29
CA GLY A 500 -28.47 -41.44 -35.72
C GLY A 500 -28.51 -40.17 -36.57
N GLU A 501 -28.39 -38.98 -35.96
CA GLU A 501 -28.31 -37.71 -36.67
C GLU A 501 -27.06 -37.64 -37.57
N ALA A 502 -27.20 -36.97 -38.72
CA ALA A 502 -26.12 -36.89 -39.71
C ALA A 502 -24.94 -36.04 -39.21
N VAL A 503 -23.73 -36.38 -39.70
CA VAL A 503 -22.51 -35.59 -39.49
C VAL A 503 -22.63 -34.26 -40.23
N GLN A 504 -22.29 -33.17 -39.55
CA GLN A 504 -22.31 -31.81 -40.11
C GLN A 504 -20.89 -31.30 -40.28
N LYS A 505 -20.35 -31.47 -41.49
CA LYS A 505 -18.93 -31.19 -41.80
C LYS A 505 -18.53 -29.72 -41.70
N GLN A 506 -19.50 -28.81 -41.65
CA GLN A 506 -19.28 -27.36 -41.52
C GLN A 506 -19.37 -26.88 -40.06
N ALA A 507 -19.54 -27.79 -39.11
CA ALA A 507 -19.50 -27.49 -37.69
C ALA A 507 -18.06 -27.20 -37.26
N GLY A 508 -17.91 -26.26 -36.34
CA GLY A 508 -16.60 -25.85 -35.84
C GLY A 508 -16.68 -24.59 -34.98
N ASN A 509 -15.54 -24.17 -34.45
CA ASN A 509 -15.46 -22.97 -33.63
C ASN A 509 -15.77 -21.72 -34.48
N LEU A 510 -16.70 -20.90 -34.00
CA LEU A 510 -17.05 -19.61 -34.58
C LEU A 510 -16.05 -18.53 -34.11
N PHE A 511 -15.58 -18.63 -32.87
CA PHE A 511 -14.67 -17.68 -32.23
C PHE A 511 -13.38 -18.37 -31.79
N THR A 512 -12.26 -17.67 -31.88
CA THR A 512 -10.95 -18.12 -31.41
C THR A 512 -10.17 -16.93 -30.85
N ALA A 513 -9.10 -17.19 -30.12
CA ALA A 513 -8.09 -16.16 -29.89
C ALA A 513 -7.46 -15.76 -31.24
N GLU A 514 -7.05 -14.52 -31.36
CA GLU A 514 -6.44 -13.98 -32.57
C GLU A 514 -5.18 -14.79 -32.93
N GLY A 515 -5.18 -15.38 -34.14
CA GLY A 515 -4.06 -16.18 -34.64
C GLY A 515 -4.05 -17.65 -34.21
N ASP A 516 -5.01 -18.10 -33.40
CA ASP A 516 -5.11 -19.47 -32.91
C ASP A 516 -5.66 -20.46 -33.99
N ASP A 517 -5.38 -21.75 -33.85
CA ASP A 517 -5.89 -22.81 -34.74
C ASP A 517 -7.39 -23.04 -34.46
N PRO A 518 -8.29 -22.79 -35.43
CA PRO A 518 -9.73 -23.01 -35.23
C PRO A 518 -10.13 -24.44 -34.88
N LYS A 519 -9.29 -25.43 -35.21
CA LYS A 519 -9.58 -26.85 -34.96
C LYS A 519 -9.07 -27.32 -33.61
N ASN A 520 -7.96 -26.76 -33.14
CA ASN A 520 -7.31 -27.13 -31.89
C ASN A 520 -6.87 -25.86 -31.12
N PRO A 521 -7.82 -25.02 -30.68
CA PRO A 521 -7.46 -23.83 -29.94
C PRO A 521 -6.74 -24.19 -28.64
N ASP A 522 -5.66 -23.47 -28.34
CA ASP A 522 -4.86 -23.65 -27.13
C ASP A 522 -4.79 -22.38 -26.27
N THR A 523 -5.33 -21.28 -26.78
CA THR A 523 -5.25 -19.98 -26.14
C THR A 523 -6.60 -19.56 -25.58
N VAL A 524 -6.61 -19.10 -24.33
CA VAL A 524 -7.82 -18.60 -23.67
C VAL A 524 -8.34 -17.36 -24.39
N ILE A 525 -9.64 -17.38 -24.70
CA ILE A 525 -10.32 -16.22 -25.28
C ILE A 525 -10.57 -15.19 -24.17
N THR A 526 -10.11 -13.98 -24.40
CA THR A 526 -10.20 -12.78 -23.56
C THR A 526 -10.81 -11.64 -24.40
N ALA A 527 -11.18 -10.53 -23.79
CA ALA A 527 -11.69 -9.39 -24.54
C ALA A 527 -10.60 -8.77 -25.43
N GLY A 528 -9.33 -8.86 -25.03
CA GLY A 528 -8.20 -8.33 -25.79
C GLY A 528 -7.81 -9.14 -27.03
N ASN A 529 -8.14 -10.43 -27.08
CA ASN A 529 -7.72 -11.32 -28.18
C ASN A 529 -8.87 -12.04 -28.90
N ILE A 530 -10.13 -11.86 -28.49
CA ILE A 530 -11.27 -12.49 -29.16
C ILE A 530 -11.34 -12.08 -30.63
N SER A 531 -11.53 -13.07 -31.51
CA SER A 531 -11.69 -12.86 -32.95
C SER A 531 -12.66 -13.91 -33.53
N ILE A 532 -13.26 -13.61 -34.70
CA ILE A 532 -13.92 -14.67 -35.46
C ILE A 532 -12.87 -15.65 -35.98
N SER A 533 -13.18 -16.94 -35.97
CA SER A 533 -12.24 -17.97 -36.39
C SER A 533 -11.89 -17.83 -37.88
N SER A 534 -10.63 -18.11 -38.23
CA SER A 534 -10.19 -18.09 -39.63
C SER A 534 -10.96 -19.09 -40.51
N ALA A 535 -11.47 -20.18 -39.90
CA ALA A 535 -12.33 -21.16 -40.55
C ALA A 535 -13.74 -20.62 -40.85
N TRP A 536 -14.35 -19.83 -39.94
CA TRP A 536 -15.64 -19.18 -40.23
C TRP A 536 -15.48 -18.05 -41.24
N LYS A 537 -14.38 -17.29 -41.15
CA LYS A 537 -14.04 -16.22 -42.09
C LYS A 537 -13.82 -16.73 -43.52
N SER A 538 -13.19 -17.90 -43.68
CA SER A 538 -12.97 -18.54 -45.00
C SER A 538 -14.20 -19.27 -45.53
N GLY A 539 -15.20 -19.52 -44.69
CA GLY A 539 -16.41 -20.29 -45.01
C GLY A 539 -16.24 -21.81 -44.92
N GLU A 540 -15.11 -22.29 -44.37
CA GLU A 540 -14.92 -23.70 -44.00
C GLU A 540 -15.91 -24.12 -42.89
N VAL A 541 -16.07 -23.25 -41.88
CA VAL A 541 -17.08 -23.36 -40.83
C VAL A 541 -18.25 -22.44 -41.16
N GLN A 542 -19.47 -22.87 -40.84
CA GLN A 542 -20.69 -22.07 -40.94
C GLN A 542 -21.54 -22.23 -39.68
N ILE A 543 -22.49 -21.32 -39.49
CA ILE A 543 -23.50 -21.51 -38.45
C ILE A 543 -24.32 -22.75 -38.80
N ILE A 544 -24.30 -23.73 -37.90
CA ILE A 544 -25.12 -24.93 -38.00
C ILE A 544 -26.58 -24.54 -37.76
N SER A 545 -27.43 -24.78 -38.76
CA SER A 545 -28.84 -24.37 -38.72
C SER A 545 -29.73 -25.36 -37.98
N SER A 546 -29.49 -26.67 -38.18
CA SER A 546 -30.31 -27.74 -37.60
C SER A 546 -29.50 -28.73 -36.77
N VAL A 547 -29.99 -29.22 -35.64
CA VAL A 547 -29.35 -30.27 -34.81
C VAL A 547 -29.40 -31.63 -35.53
N SER A 548 -30.51 -31.92 -36.20
CA SER A 548 -30.75 -33.22 -36.86
C SER A 548 -30.05 -33.36 -38.21
N GLY A 549 -29.67 -32.23 -38.84
CA GLY A 549 -29.14 -32.18 -40.20
C GLY A 549 -30.18 -32.55 -41.28
N ASN A 550 -31.45 -32.75 -40.92
CA ASN A 550 -32.50 -33.24 -41.82
C ASN A 550 -33.49 -32.10 -42.14
N PRO A 551 -33.74 -31.75 -43.42
CA PRO A 551 -34.49 -30.56 -43.83
C PRO A 551 -36.02 -30.72 -43.70
N VAL A 552 -36.52 -31.37 -42.65
CA VAL A 552 -37.97 -31.41 -42.39
C VAL A 552 -38.43 -30.00 -42.05
N GLN A 553 -39.48 -29.53 -42.72
CA GLN A 553 -39.91 -28.12 -42.84
C GLN A 553 -40.28 -27.37 -41.53
N GLY A 554 -39.98 -27.93 -40.36
CA GLY A 554 -40.18 -27.32 -39.03
C GLY A 554 -39.01 -27.49 -38.05
N THR A 555 -37.90 -28.12 -38.45
CA THR A 555 -36.68 -28.33 -37.63
C THR A 555 -35.44 -27.71 -38.27
N MET A 556 -35.61 -26.89 -39.31
CA MET A 556 -34.50 -26.36 -40.10
C MET A 556 -33.65 -25.32 -39.37
N ASN A 557 -34.17 -24.73 -38.28
CA ASN A 557 -33.55 -23.63 -37.54
C ASN A 557 -33.39 -23.90 -36.03
N ASP A 558 -33.58 -25.15 -35.57
CA ASP A 558 -33.56 -25.48 -34.14
C ASP A 558 -32.20 -25.16 -33.47
N ASN A 559 -31.08 -25.26 -34.20
CA ASN A 559 -29.77 -24.90 -33.68
C ASN A 559 -29.51 -23.38 -33.70
N ILE A 560 -30.10 -22.65 -34.66
CA ILE A 560 -30.07 -21.17 -34.65
C ILE A 560 -30.87 -20.65 -33.45
N ASN A 561 -32.03 -21.23 -33.16
CA ASN A 561 -32.79 -20.90 -31.95
C ASN A 561 -31.98 -21.17 -30.66
N ARG A 562 -31.14 -22.22 -30.63
CA ARG A 562 -30.19 -22.45 -29.52
C ARG A 562 -29.16 -21.33 -29.40
N LEU A 563 -28.60 -20.85 -30.52
CA LEU A 563 -27.66 -19.71 -30.53
C LEU A 563 -28.35 -18.42 -30.05
N ILE A 564 -29.59 -18.16 -30.48
CA ILE A 564 -30.39 -17.02 -30.01
C ILE A 564 -30.59 -17.12 -28.48
N ASN A 565 -30.93 -18.30 -27.97
CA ASN A 565 -31.11 -18.52 -26.54
C ASN A 565 -29.84 -18.29 -25.71
N VAL A 566 -28.64 -18.24 -26.32
CA VAL A 566 -27.41 -17.88 -25.59
C VAL A 566 -27.54 -16.50 -24.95
N PHE A 567 -28.21 -15.57 -25.63
CA PHE A 567 -28.36 -14.18 -25.17
C PHE A 567 -29.46 -14.01 -24.12
N GLU A 568 -30.40 -14.95 -24.04
CA GLU A 568 -31.52 -14.94 -23.08
C GLU A 568 -31.24 -15.78 -21.83
N THR A 569 -30.36 -16.78 -21.94
CA THR A 569 -30.04 -17.71 -20.86
C THR A 569 -29.29 -17.00 -19.74
N SER A 570 -29.65 -17.33 -18.49
CA SER A 570 -28.90 -16.89 -17.32
C SER A 570 -27.69 -17.78 -17.08
N TYR A 571 -26.51 -17.18 -17.10
CA TYR A 571 -25.25 -17.76 -16.69
C TYR A 571 -24.84 -17.29 -15.30
N THR A 572 -23.99 -18.08 -14.66
CA THR A 572 -23.27 -17.66 -13.46
C THR A 572 -21.85 -17.36 -13.88
N PHE A 573 -21.43 -16.12 -13.73
CA PHE A 573 -20.06 -15.67 -14.02
C PHE A 573 -19.23 -15.79 -12.75
N ARG A 574 -18.14 -16.54 -12.84
CA ARG A 574 -17.25 -16.81 -11.72
C ARG A 574 -15.84 -16.35 -12.05
N PRO A 575 -15.04 -15.96 -11.04
CA PRO A 575 -13.62 -15.68 -11.26
C PRO A 575 -12.87 -16.87 -11.88
N SER A 576 -13.28 -18.08 -11.48
CA SER A 576 -12.79 -19.35 -11.99
C SER A 576 -12.98 -19.55 -13.49
N ASP A 577 -13.79 -18.73 -14.15
CA ASP A 577 -14.10 -18.87 -15.58
C ASP A 577 -12.97 -18.32 -16.46
N ILE A 578 -12.10 -17.46 -15.91
CA ILE A 578 -10.97 -16.85 -16.62
C ILE A 578 -9.64 -16.95 -15.88
N ILE A 579 -9.65 -17.29 -14.59
CA ILE A 579 -8.44 -17.39 -13.75
C ILE A 579 -8.60 -18.60 -12.84
N ARG A 580 -7.63 -19.51 -12.85
CA ARG A 580 -7.58 -20.65 -11.92
C ARG A 580 -6.19 -20.74 -11.29
N THR A 581 -6.14 -21.23 -10.06
CA THR A 581 -4.89 -21.55 -9.38
C THR A 581 -4.36 -22.88 -9.90
N ASN A 582 -3.03 -23.04 -9.98
CA ASN A 582 -2.41 -24.30 -10.41
C ASN A 582 -2.80 -25.49 -9.50
N ASP A 583 -3.20 -25.23 -8.25
CA ASP A 583 -3.67 -26.24 -7.28
C ASP A 583 -5.21 -26.38 -7.21
N ALA A 584 -5.94 -26.02 -8.27
CA ALA A 584 -7.40 -26.13 -8.34
C ALA A 584 -7.85 -27.60 -8.39
N THR A 585 -7.67 -28.32 -7.29
CA THR A 585 -7.96 -29.76 -7.21
C THR A 585 -9.39 -29.99 -6.75
N PHE A 586 -10.14 -30.82 -7.45
CA PHE A 586 -11.45 -31.25 -6.99
C PHE A 586 -11.32 -32.47 -6.10
N THR A 587 -11.71 -32.35 -4.84
CA THR A 587 -11.77 -33.45 -3.90
C THR A 587 -13.23 -33.83 -3.68
N THR A 588 -13.58 -35.06 -4.03
CA THR A 588 -14.91 -35.63 -3.73
C THR A 588 -15.16 -35.72 -2.23
N GLY A 589 -16.41 -35.70 -1.79
CA GLY A 589 -16.76 -36.01 -0.39
C GLY A 589 -16.77 -37.52 -0.09
N GLU A 590 -16.95 -37.87 1.19
CA GLU A 590 -16.98 -39.28 1.64
C GLU A 590 -18.07 -40.10 0.93
N PRO A 591 -17.78 -41.35 0.53
CA PRO A 591 -18.74 -42.21 -0.15
C PRO A 591 -19.85 -42.67 0.82
N LYS A 592 -21.08 -42.63 0.35
CA LYS A 592 -22.25 -43.21 1.03
C LYS A 592 -22.91 -44.19 0.08
N GLN A 593 -23.32 -45.34 0.63
CA GLN A 593 -24.02 -46.38 -0.12
C GLN A 593 -25.26 -46.81 0.67
N ASP A 594 -26.38 -46.93 -0.01
CA ASP A 594 -27.60 -47.52 0.56
C ASP A 594 -27.40 -49.02 0.75
N ASN A 595 -27.83 -49.53 1.91
CA ASN A 595 -27.82 -50.96 2.23
C ASN A 595 -28.68 -51.79 1.24
N ALA A 596 -29.61 -51.16 0.51
CA ALA A 596 -30.41 -51.80 -0.53
C ALA A 596 -29.66 -52.01 -1.86
N LEU A 597 -28.50 -51.35 -2.06
CA LEU A 597 -27.72 -51.50 -3.30
C LEU A 597 -26.99 -52.84 -3.31
N THR A 598 -27.44 -53.77 -4.15
CA THR A 598 -26.82 -55.09 -4.29
C THR A 598 -25.44 -55.01 -4.94
N PRO A 599 -24.41 -55.70 -4.42
CA PRO A 599 -23.09 -55.74 -5.06
C PRO A 599 -23.16 -56.27 -6.49
N GLY A 600 -22.44 -55.63 -7.41
CA GLY A 600 -22.46 -55.96 -8.84
C GLY A 600 -23.61 -55.31 -9.62
N THR A 601 -24.36 -54.38 -9.02
CA THR A 601 -25.27 -53.49 -9.78
C THR A 601 -24.45 -52.51 -10.62
N GLU A 602 -24.80 -52.36 -11.90
CA GLU A 602 -24.15 -51.38 -12.78
C GLU A 602 -24.58 -49.95 -12.42
N LEU A 603 -23.59 -49.06 -12.34
CA LEU A 603 -23.75 -47.63 -12.13
C LEU A 603 -22.97 -46.87 -13.19
N THR A 604 -23.41 -45.64 -13.48
CA THR A 604 -22.68 -44.71 -14.34
C THR A 604 -22.39 -43.43 -13.57
N ALA A 605 -21.11 -43.06 -13.48
CA ALA A 605 -20.67 -41.78 -12.98
C ALA A 605 -20.61 -40.78 -14.14
N HIS A 606 -21.14 -39.57 -13.91
CA HIS A 606 -21.12 -38.44 -14.82
C HIS A 606 -20.17 -37.40 -14.22
N ILE A 607 -18.97 -37.31 -14.78
CA ILE A 607 -17.90 -36.44 -14.28
C ILE A 607 -17.97 -35.17 -15.11
N THR A 608 -18.42 -34.08 -14.49
CA THR A 608 -18.50 -32.77 -15.12
C THR A 608 -17.21 -32.02 -14.85
N TYR A 609 -16.53 -31.58 -15.90
CA TYR A 609 -15.32 -30.77 -15.79
C TYR A 609 -15.38 -29.61 -16.77
N ILE A 610 -14.68 -28.54 -16.43
CA ILE A 610 -14.44 -27.39 -17.28
C ILE A 610 -13.01 -27.51 -17.80
N ASP A 611 -12.80 -27.40 -19.10
CA ASP A 611 -11.45 -27.47 -19.68
C ASP A 611 -10.68 -26.15 -19.57
N GLY A 612 -9.42 -26.17 -20.00
CA GLY A 612 -8.54 -24.98 -20.10
C GLY A 612 -9.05 -23.88 -21.05
N MET A 613 -10.12 -24.12 -21.81
CA MET A 613 -10.81 -23.14 -22.64
C MET A 613 -12.16 -22.70 -22.05
N ASN A 614 -12.43 -23.08 -20.80
CA ASN A 614 -13.66 -22.81 -20.08
C ASN A 614 -14.93 -23.49 -20.66
N GLN A 615 -14.76 -24.58 -21.41
CA GLN A 615 -15.88 -25.38 -21.92
C GLN A 615 -16.25 -26.48 -20.92
N GLU A 616 -17.54 -26.64 -20.67
CA GLU A 616 -18.06 -27.71 -19.81
C GLU A 616 -18.22 -29.01 -20.60
N HIS A 617 -17.59 -30.06 -20.09
CA HIS A 617 -17.65 -31.43 -20.60
C HIS A 617 -18.23 -32.34 -19.54
N THR A 618 -18.93 -33.40 -19.96
CA THR A 618 -19.37 -34.47 -19.05
C THR A 618 -18.99 -35.83 -19.60
N VAL A 619 -18.14 -36.54 -18.87
CA VAL A 619 -17.68 -37.89 -19.23
C VAL A 619 -18.47 -38.92 -18.44
N LYS A 620 -18.94 -39.95 -19.14
CA LYS A 620 -19.73 -41.04 -18.56
C LYS A 620 -18.86 -42.27 -18.33
N VAL A 621 -18.64 -42.62 -17.08
CA VAL A 621 -17.78 -43.74 -16.68
C VAL A 621 -18.63 -44.82 -16.02
N LYS A 622 -18.70 -46.01 -16.64
CA LYS A 622 -19.45 -47.15 -16.10
C LYS A 622 -18.62 -47.95 -15.11
N PHE A 623 -19.23 -48.32 -13.99
CA PHE A 623 -18.60 -49.11 -12.92
C PHE A 623 -19.65 -50.00 -12.21
N GLN A 624 -19.18 -50.84 -11.29
CA GLN A 624 -20.04 -51.78 -10.55
C GLN A 624 -19.99 -51.46 -9.05
N SER A 625 -21.12 -51.58 -8.38
CA SER A 625 -21.20 -51.48 -6.92
C SER A 625 -20.49 -52.64 -6.22
N GLY A 626 -19.86 -52.35 -5.08
CA GLY A 626 -19.19 -53.30 -4.19
C GLY A 626 -20.03 -53.66 -2.96
N ALA A 627 -19.45 -54.47 -2.07
CA ALA A 627 -20.10 -54.90 -0.82
C ALA A 627 -20.19 -53.77 0.21
N THR A 628 -19.27 -52.82 0.15
CA THR A 628 -19.21 -51.63 0.99
C THR A 628 -19.08 -50.37 0.12
N ALA A 629 -19.33 -49.20 0.70
CA ALA A 629 -19.13 -47.91 0.03
C ALA A 629 -17.68 -47.73 -0.44
N GLU A 630 -16.71 -48.21 0.35
CA GLU A 630 -15.28 -48.20 0.02
C GLU A 630 -14.97 -49.13 -1.17
N ASP A 631 -15.53 -50.35 -1.20
CA ASP A 631 -15.40 -51.25 -2.35
C ASP A 631 -15.99 -50.63 -3.63
N THR A 632 -17.13 -49.93 -3.51
CA THR A 632 -17.75 -49.21 -4.62
C THR A 632 -16.89 -48.04 -5.11
N GLN A 633 -16.29 -47.27 -4.20
CA GLN A 633 -15.33 -46.21 -4.54
C GLN A 633 -14.09 -46.77 -5.25
N ASN A 634 -13.51 -47.87 -4.74
CA ASN A 634 -12.36 -48.53 -5.37
C ASN A 634 -12.68 -48.98 -6.80
N ASN A 635 -13.90 -49.51 -7.03
CA ASN A 635 -14.36 -49.88 -8.37
C ASN A 635 -14.53 -48.65 -9.28
N LEU A 636 -15.06 -47.54 -8.75
CA LEU A 636 -15.17 -46.28 -9.48
C LEU A 636 -13.77 -45.74 -9.85
N TYR A 637 -12.85 -45.67 -8.90
CA TYR A 637 -11.47 -45.21 -9.14
C TYR A 637 -10.75 -46.07 -10.19
N ALA A 638 -10.89 -47.40 -10.11
CA ALA A 638 -10.33 -48.31 -11.11
C ALA A 638 -10.95 -48.13 -12.51
N ALA A 639 -12.22 -47.73 -12.60
CA ALA A 639 -12.88 -47.40 -13.86
C ALA A 639 -12.38 -46.06 -14.42
N LEU A 640 -12.26 -45.04 -13.57
CA LEU A 640 -11.72 -43.72 -13.93
C LEU A 640 -10.29 -43.81 -14.48
N GLN A 641 -9.43 -44.63 -13.85
CA GLN A 641 -8.06 -44.87 -14.32
C GLN A 641 -7.98 -45.53 -15.71
N LYS A 642 -9.01 -46.28 -16.12
CA LYS A 642 -9.07 -46.93 -17.44
C LYS A 642 -9.67 -46.04 -18.53
N ASP A 643 -10.42 -45.02 -18.14
CA ASP A 643 -11.02 -44.06 -19.08
C ASP A 643 -9.93 -43.14 -19.63
N GLN A 644 -9.65 -43.23 -20.94
CA GLN A 644 -8.56 -42.47 -21.57
C GLN A 644 -8.84 -40.97 -21.63
N THR A 645 -10.11 -40.55 -21.57
CA THR A 645 -10.47 -39.13 -21.59
C THR A 645 -10.16 -38.50 -20.24
N ILE A 646 -10.66 -39.08 -19.14
CA ILE A 646 -10.40 -38.55 -17.79
C ILE A 646 -8.93 -38.74 -17.39
N ASN A 647 -8.35 -39.93 -17.59
CA ASN A 647 -6.93 -40.17 -17.29
C ASN A 647 -5.99 -39.47 -18.29
N GLY A 648 -6.48 -38.95 -19.41
CA GLY A 648 -5.69 -38.09 -20.29
C GLY A 648 -5.50 -36.68 -19.71
N ILE A 649 -6.46 -36.22 -18.90
CA ILE A 649 -6.61 -34.83 -18.47
C ILE A 649 -6.24 -34.65 -16.99
N PHE A 650 -6.63 -35.60 -16.12
CA PHE A 650 -6.49 -35.43 -14.66
C PHE A 650 -5.58 -36.48 -14.02
N ASP A 651 -4.68 -36.03 -13.16
CA ASP A 651 -3.98 -36.86 -12.18
C ASP A 651 -4.93 -37.12 -11.01
N MET A 652 -5.35 -38.38 -10.87
CA MET A 652 -6.31 -38.79 -9.84
C MET A 652 -5.62 -39.53 -8.71
N LYS A 653 -5.97 -39.20 -7.47
CA LYS A 653 -5.47 -39.86 -6.25
C LYS A 653 -6.66 -40.32 -5.41
N ASP A 654 -6.59 -41.56 -4.92
CA ASP A 654 -7.56 -42.11 -3.98
C ASP A 654 -6.88 -42.37 -2.63
N ASN A 655 -7.45 -41.85 -1.54
CA ASN A 655 -6.95 -42.05 -0.18
C ASN A 655 -7.82 -43.00 0.66
N GLY A 656 -8.83 -43.65 0.05
CA GLY A 656 -9.77 -44.56 0.70
C GLY A 656 -11.03 -43.87 1.25
N THR A 657 -11.03 -42.54 1.37
CA THR A 657 -12.19 -41.75 1.84
C THR A 657 -12.67 -40.73 0.80
N THR A 658 -11.77 -40.29 -0.09
CA THR A 658 -12.04 -39.30 -1.12
C THR A 658 -11.16 -39.57 -2.34
N ILE A 659 -11.68 -39.31 -3.53
CA ILE A 659 -10.92 -39.17 -4.78
C ILE A 659 -10.63 -37.69 -5.02
N THR A 660 -9.37 -37.36 -5.29
CA THR A 660 -8.90 -36.04 -5.71
C THR A 660 -8.56 -36.07 -7.20
N PHE A 661 -9.00 -35.04 -7.93
CA PHE A 661 -8.69 -34.78 -9.33
C PHE A 661 -7.83 -33.53 -9.43
N ASP A 662 -6.68 -33.66 -10.07
CA ASP A 662 -5.70 -32.60 -10.30
C ASP A 662 -5.42 -32.47 -11.80
N ASP A 663 -5.21 -31.27 -12.32
CA ASP A 663 -4.93 -31.11 -13.75
C ASP A 663 -3.55 -31.69 -14.07
N LYS A 664 -3.44 -32.49 -15.15
CA LYS A 664 -2.13 -32.99 -15.60
C LYS A 664 -1.29 -31.90 -16.25
N ALA A 665 -1.92 -30.87 -16.78
CA ALA A 665 -1.20 -29.75 -17.37
C ALA A 665 -0.66 -28.85 -16.25
N VAL A 666 0.66 -28.67 -16.21
CA VAL A 666 1.27 -27.62 -15.39
C VAL A 666 1.03 -26.30 -16.09
N VAL A 667 0.07 -25.53 -15.59
CA VAL A 667 -0.25 -24.20 -16.12
C VAL A 667 0.22 -23.11 -15.16
N PRO A 668 0.71 -21.95 -15.66
CA PRO A 668 1.08 -20.83 -14.80
C PRO A 668 -0.07 -20.39 -13.91
N GLU A 669 0.22 -19.95 -12.68
CA GLU A 669 -0.81 -19.48 -11.76
C GLU A 669 -1.59 -18.30 -12.36
N GLY A 670 -2.92 -18.41 -12.38
CA GLY A 670 -3.80 -17.44 -13.04
C GLY A 670 -4.11 -17.76 -14.51
N SER A 671 -3.61 -18.88 -15.04
CA SER A 671 -4.06 -19.46 -16.31
C SER A 671 -5.24 -20.42 -16.10
N LEU A 672 -5.98 -20.73 -17.16
CA LEU A 672 -7.06 -21.71 -17.09
C LEU A 672 -6.51 -23.15 -17.10
N CYS A 673 -6.59 -23.84 -15.96
CA CYS A 673 -6.43 -25.30 -15.87
C CYS A 673 -7.76 -26.02 -16.11
N ASN A 674 -7.69 -27.31 -16.43
CA ASN A 674 -8.86 -28.19 -16.39
C ASN A 674 -9.33 -28.37 -14.95
N LEU A 675 -10.63 -28.31 -14.70
CA LEU A 675 -11.20 -28.38 -13.36
C LEU A 675 -12.47 -29.23 -13.34
N VAL A 676 -12.47 -30.31 -12.55
CA VAL A 676 -13.71 -31.04 -12.24
C VAL A 676 -14.60 -30.17 -11.35
N THR A 677 -15.86 -30.02 -11.73
CA THR A 677 -16.84 -29.18 -11.01
C THR A 677 -17.93 -30.00 -10.32
N GLY A 678 -18.08 -31.27 -10.68
CA GLY A 678 -19.03 -32.15 -10.02
C GLY A 678 -19.00 -33.59 -10.53
N ILE A 679 -19.58 -34.48 -9.73
CA ILE A 679 -19.82 -35.88 -10.08
C ILE A 679 -21.26 -36.23 -9.71
N ALA A 680 -21.99 -36.82 -10.66
CA ALA A 680 -23.35 -37.33 -10.44
C ALA A 680 -23.45 -38.81 -10.83
N PHE A 681 -24.44 -39.52 -10.28
CA PHE A 681 -24.61 -40.95 -10.52
C PHE A 681 -25.98 -41.28 -11.11
N THR A 682 -26.00 -42.23 -12.05
CA THR A 682 -27.23 -42.83 -12.57
C THR A 682 -27.16 -44.35 -12.51
N ASP A 683 -28.33 -44.99 -12.43
CA ASP A 683 -28.47 -46.44 -12.54
C ASP A 683 -28.24 -46.95 -13.98
N ALA A 684 -28.35 -48.27 -14.17
CA ALA A 684 -28.21 -48.94 -15.46
C ALA A 684 -29.24 -48.48 -16.51
N GLN A 685 -30.36 -47.88 -16.08
CA GLN A 685 -31.43 -47.35 -16.93
C GLN A 685 -31.23 -45.85 -17.22
N GLY A 686 -30.20 -45.23 -16.65
CA GLY A 686 -29.89 -43.80 -16.83
C GLY A 686 -30.70 -42.88 -15.90
N SER A 687 -31.43 -43.40 -14.93
CA SER A 687 -32.15 -42.59 -13.94
C SER A 687 -31.19 -42.13 -12.85
N LYS A 688 -31.32 -40.88 -12.38
CA LYS A 688 -30.55 -40.36 -11.23
C LYS A 688 -30.78 -41.26 -10.03
N THR A 689 -29.70 -41.62 -9.33
CA THR A 689 -29.76 -42.50 -8.16
C THR A 689 -28.91 -41.95 -7.03
N ASP A 690 -29.46 -41.98 -5.81
CA ASP A 690 -28.76 -41.65 -4.58
C ASP A 690 -28.31 -42.91 -3.83
N ALA A 691 -28.49 -44.10 -4.43
CA ALA A 691 -28.10 -45.38 -3.84
C ALA A 691 -26.57 -45.49 -3.63
N PHE A 692 -25.79 -44.72 -4.39
CA PHE A 692 -24.39 -44.44 -4.13
C PHE A 692 -24.12 -42.96 -4.40
N SER A 693 -23.46 -42.27 -3.47
CA SER A 693 -23.07 -40.87 -3.61
C SER A 693 -21.68 -40.66 -3.04
N MET A 694 -20.86 -39.85 -3.71
CA MET A 694 -19.70 -39.21 -3.08
C MET A 694 -20.25 -37.91 -2.49
N GLY A 695 -20.02 -37.61 -1.20
CA GLY A 695 -20.54 -36.38 -0.56
C GLY A 695 -20.17 -35.09 -1.32
N ASP A 696 -20.64 -33.94 -0.84
CA ASP A 696 -20.44 -32.64 -1.51
C ASP A 696 -18.95 -32.41 -1.79
N GLY A 697 -18.55 -32.55 -3.06
CA GLY A 697 -17.18 -32.35 -3.49
C GLY A 697 -16.77 -30.89 -3.32
N ALA A 698 -15.49 -30.66 -3.03
CA ALA A 698 -14.92 -29.35 -2.83
C ALA A 698 -13.77 -29.12 -3.81
N VAL A 699 -13.68 -27.91 -4.38
CA VAL A 699 -12.51 -27.46 -5.12
C VAL A 699 -11.55 -26.81 -4.11
N ALA A 700 -10.35 -27.36 -3.97
CA ALA A 700 -9.24 -26.76 -3.24
C ALA A 700 -8.48 -25.77 -4.14
N GLY A 701 -7.69 -24.87 -3.56
CA GLY A 701 -7.11 -23.74 -4.29
C GLY A 701 -8.13 -22.61 -4.46
N ALA A 702 -7.72 -21.37 -4.25
CA ALA A 702 -8.60 -20.20 -4.14
C ALA A 702 -9.25 -19.80 -5.48
N ALA A 703 -10.18 -20.60 -5.98
CA ALA A 703 -11.17 -20.20 -6.98
C ALA A 703 -12.61 -20.28 -6.44
N SER A 704 -12.78 -20.45 -5.12
CA SER A 704 -14.04 -20.16 -4.43
C SER A 704 -14.21 -18.64 -4.29
N GLY A 705 -14.47 -17.97 -5.40
CA GLY A 705 -15.07 -16.64 -5.39
C GLY A 705 -16.56 -16.80 -5.57
N ASP A 706 -17.37 -16.18 -4.72
CA ASP A 706 -18.79 -15.99 -4.98
C ASP A 706 -19.02 -15.54 -6.43
N SER A 707 -20.19 -15.87 -7.00
CA SER A 707 -20.50 -15.44 -8.36
C SER A 707 -20.38 -13.93 -8.48
N ILE A 708 -19.57 -13.45 -9.43
CA ILE A 708 -19.44 -12.01 -9.75
C ILE A 708 -20.79 -11.48 -10.22
N TYR A 709 -21.47 -12.29 -11.01
CA TYR A 709 -22.77 -11.97 -11.56
C TYR A 709 -23.56 -13.24 -11.89
N LYS A 710 -24.89 -13.15 -11.79
CA LYS A 710 -25.81 -14.16 -12.31
C LYS A 710 -26.88 -13.50 -13.15
N GLY A 711 -26.92 -13.84 -14.44
CA GLY A 711 -27.81 -13.23 -15.42
C GLY A 711 -27.35 -13.52 -16.84
N ASN A 712 -27.88 -12.81 -17.82
CA ASN A 712 -27.50 -13.00 -19.22
C ASN A 712 -26.24 -12.21 -19.59
N LEU A 713 -25.77 -12.33 -20.84
CA LEU A 713 -24.57 -11.65 -21.33
C LEU A 713 -24.69 -10.11 -21.25
N GLU A 714 -25.83 -9.57 -21.69
CA GLU A 714 -26.12 -8.13 -21.63
C GLU A 714 -26.12 -7.61 -20.19
N GLY A 715 -26.80 -8.32 -19.30
CA GLY A 715 -26.88 -7.98 -17.89
C GLY A 715 -25.52 -8.06 -17.18
N CYS A 716 -24.59 -8.89 -17.66
CA CYS A 716 -23.24 -8.95 -17.12
C CYS A 716 -22.47 -7.65 -17.41
N TYR A 717 -22.55 -7.13 -18.63
CA TYR A 717 -21.94 -5.85 -18.98
C TYR A 717 -22.61 -4.69 -18.22
N ALA A 718 -23.95 -4.68 -18.16
CA ALA A 718 -24.69 -3.67 -17.40
C ALA A 718 -24.41 -3.71 -15.89
N ASN A 719 -24.14 -4.89 -15.32
CA ASN A 719 -23.69 -5.02 -13.93
C ASN A 719 -22.32 -4.38 -13.73
N MET A 720 -21.38 -4.58 -14.66
CA MET A 720 -20.07 -3.94 -14.61
C MET A 720 -20.20 -2.41 -14.61
N GLU A 721 -21.05 -1.84 -15.47
CA GLU A 721 -21.39 -0.40 -15.48
C GLU A 721 -22.00 0.04 -14.15
N GLY A 722 -22.96 -0.72 -13.61
CA GLY A 722 -23.62 -0.43 -12.34
C GLY A 722 -22.66 -0.47 -11.14
N VAL A 723 -21.75 -1.44 -11.11
CA VAL A 723 -20.71 -1.55 -10.08
C VAL A 723 -19.76 -0.36 -10.14
N LEU A 724 -19.34 0.04 -11.34
CA LEU A 724 -18.48 1.22 -11.53
C LEU A 724 -19.19 2.49 -11.07
N GLY A 725 -20.44 2.69 -11.50
CA GLY A 725 -21.25 3.86 -11.11
C GLY A 725 -21.50 3.93 -9.60
N ALA A 726 -21.79 2.80 -8.95
CA ALA A 726 -21.96 2.73 -7.50
C ALA A 726 -20.64 3.01 -6.76
N HIS A 727 -19.52 2.46 -7.25
CA HIS A 727 -18.20 2.71 -6.67
C HIS A 727 -17.85 4.20 -6.77
N LYS A 728 -17.99 4.80 -7.96
CA LYS A 728 -17.75 6.23 -8.18
C LYS A 728 -18.65 7.11 -7.32
N SER A 729 -19.96 6.85 -7.28
CA SER A 729 -20.91 7.63 -6.47
C SER A 729 -20.58 7.57 -4.98
N THR A 730 -20.17 6.40 -4.48
CA THR A 730 -19.79 6.22 -3.07
C THR A 730 -18.51 6.98 -2.77
N THR A 731 -17.47 6.81 -3.60
CA THR A 731 -16.18 7.49 -3.46
C THR A 731 -16.33 9.01 -3.55
N TYR A 732 -17.18 9.52 -4.44
CA TYR A 732 -17.48 10.95 -4.55
C TYR A 732 -18.07 11.52 -3.24
N THR A 733 -19.03 10.81 -2.64
CA THR A 733 -19.62 11.24 -1.35
C THR A 733 -18.57 11.22 -0.23
N ILE A 734 -17.67 10.23 -0.22
CA ILE A 734 -16.57 10.15 0.73
C ILE A 734 -15.60 11.33 0.52
N TYR A 735 -15.24 11.63 -0.73
CA TYR A 735 -14.41 12.76 -1.09
C TYR A 735 -15.02 14.09 -0.62
N GLU A 736 -16.29 14.36 -0.93
CA GLU A 736 -16.96 15.60 -0.50
C GLU A 736 -16.98 15.73 1.02
N THR A 737 -17.20 14.62 1.74
CA THR A 737 -17.21 14.60 3.20
C THR A 737 -15.84 15.00 3.77
N TYR A 738 -14.77 14.37 3.29
CA TYR A 738 -13.41 14.70 3.75
C TYR A 738 -12.96 16.08 3.30
N ALA A 739 -13.32 16.51 2.08
CA ALA A 739 -13.00 17.83 1.58
C ALA A 739 -13.68 18.94 2.40
N ALA A 740 -14.97 18.76 2.74
CA ALA A 740 -15.70 19.70 3.60
C ALA A 740 -15.12 19.73 5.02
N ALA A 741 -14.69 18.59 5.56
CA ALA A 741 -14.02 18.53 6.87
C ALA A 741 -12.66 19.25 6.84
N ALA A 742 -11.86 19.03 5.79
CA ALA A 742 -10.58 19.69 5.60
C ALA A 742 -10.74 21.20 5.46
N ASP A 743 -11.73 21.67 4.70
CA ASP A 743 -12.06 23.09 4.52
C ASP A 743 -12.50 23.76 5.83
N GLY A 744 -13.34 23.09 6.62
CA GLY A 744 -13.73 23.58 7.95
C GLY A 744 -12.56 23.67 8.93
N ILE A 745 -11.62 22.71 8.88
CA ILE A 745 -10.38 22.77 9.67
C ILE A 745 -9.48 23.89 9.14
N ASN A 746 -9.36 24.06 7.83
CA ASN A 746 -8.54 25.12 7.24
C ASN A 746 -9.06 26.51 7.60
N THR A 747 -10.38 26.72 7.56
CA THR A 747 -11.03 27.94 8.05
C THR A 747 -10.70 28.19 9.53
N SER A 748 -10.67 27.12 10.34
CA SER A 748 -10.28 27.23 11.75
C SER A 748 -8.80 27.60 11.91
N ARG A 749 -7.90 27.05 11.07
CA ARG A 749 -6.48 27.43 11.03
C ARG A 749 -6.34 28.90 10.67
N ASP A 750 -6.98 29.34 9.59
CA ASP A 750 -6.94 30.72 9.10
C ASP A 750 -7.49 31.72 10.13
N SER A 751 -8.45 31.33 10.96
CA SER A 751 -8.92 32.19 12.06
C SER A 751 -7.87 32.46 13.14
N VAL A 752 -6.85 31.60 13.26
CA VAL A 752 -5.75 31.72 14.23
C VAL A 752 -4.49 32.29 13.59
N SER A 753 -4.11 31.77 12.42
CA SER A 753 -2.85 32.10 11.73
C SER A 753 -2.98 33.11 10.60
N GLY A 754 -4.20 33.39 10.14
CA GLY A 754 -4.46 34.31 9.03
C GLY A 754 -4.24 35.78 9.40
N VAL A 755 -3.98 36.59 8.38
CA VAL A 755 -3.77 38.04 8.52
C VAL A 755 -5.10 38.78 8.26
N ASP A 756 -5.60 39.50 9.26
CA ASP A 756 -6.75 40.40 9.11
C ASP A 756 -6.27 41.85 8.89
N LEU A 757 -6.61 42.43 7.73
CA LEU A 757 -6.25 43.81 7.37
C LEU A 757 -6.80 44.86 8.33
N ASN A 758 -7.97 44.62 8.93
CA ASN A 758 -8.55 45.55 9.89
C ASN A 758 -7.76 45.52 11.20
N GLU A 759 -7.41 44.33 11.70
CA GLU A 759 -6.58 44.20 12.89
C GLU A 759 -5.18 44.76 12.65
N GLU A 760 -4.53 44.39 11.55
CA GLU A 760 -3.20 44.91 11.20
C GLU A 760 -3.25 46.43 10.94
N GLY A 761 -4.32 46.95 10.34
CA GLY A 761 -4.53 48.39 10.17
C GLY A 761 -4.68 49.14 11.50
N MET A 762 -5.43 48.59 12.46
CA MET A 762 -5.53 49.15 13.81
C MET A 762 -4.20 49.10 14.55
N ASN A 763 -3.50 47.95 14.49
CA ASN A 763 -2.18 47.76 15.08
C ASN A 763 -1.17 48.76 14.50
N LEU A 764 -1.17 48.95 13.18
CA LEU A 764 -0.31 49.90 12.50
C LEU A 764 -0.54 51.33 13.02
N LEU A 765 -1.80 51.77 13.14
CA LEU A 765 -2.13 53.08 13.71
C LEU A 765 -1.70 53.20 15.18
N GLN A 766 -1.90 52.15 15.97
CA GLN A 766 -1.50 52.11 17.38
C GLN A 766 0.02 52.22 17.53
N TYR A 767 0.79 51.44 16.77
CA TYR A 767 2.25 51.47 16.83
C TYR A 767 2.84 52.75 16.23
N GLN A 768 2.22 53.33 15.18
CA GLN A 768 2.61 54.63 14.64
C GLN A 768 2.45 55.75 15.68
N LYS A 769 1.30 55.79 16.36
CA LYS A 769 1.05 56.75 17.45
C LYS A 769 2.03 56.55 18.61
N SER A 770 2.27 55.30 19.00
CA SER A 770 3.20 54.96 20.09
C SER A 770 4.64 55.36 19.76
N PHE A 771 5.07 55.12 18.53
CA PHE A 771 6.38 55.54 18.03
C PHE A 771 6.51 57.07 17.98
N ALA A 772 5.54 57.77 17.41
CA ALA A 772 5.52 59.23 17.33
C ALA A 772 5.53 59.90 18.72
N ALA A 773 4.79 59.35 19.68
CA ALA A 773 4.81 59.81 21.07
C ALA A 773 6.19 59.61 21.73
N ALA A 774 6.83 58.46 21.49
CA ALA A 774 8.18 58.19 22.00
C ALA A 774 9.23 59.12 21.39
N CYS A 775 9.14 59.44 20.09
CA CYS A 775 10.03 60.42 19.45
C CYS A 775 9.88 61.81 20.05
N ARG A 776 8.63 62.27 20.31
CA ARG A 776 8.39 63.56 20.98
C ARG A 776 8.99 63.62 22.39
N LEU A 777 8.91 62.52 23.13
CA LEU A 777 9.54 62.42 24.45
C LEU A 777 11.06 62.53 24.36
N MET A 778 11.69 61.88 23.38
CA MET A 778 13.13 62.03 23.13
C MET A 778 13.51 63.47 22.80
N THR A 779 12.76 64.15 21.92
CA THR A 779 13.00 65.57 21.61
C THR A 779 12.88 66.45 22.84
N ALA A 780 11.87 66.23 23.68
CA ALA A 780 11.70 66.99 24.92
C ALA A 780 12.83 66.71 25.93
N LEU A 781 13.33 65.46 26.00
CA LEU A 781 14.48 65.10 26.82
C LEU A 781 15.77 65.73 26.29
N ASP A 782 15.99 65.74 24.99
CA ASP A 782 17.13 66.40 24.36
C ASP A 782 17.11 67.91 24.61
N GLU A 783 15.96 68.57 24.47
CA GLU A 783 15.79 69.98 24.80
C GLU A 783 16.03 70.25 26.29
N ALA A 784 15.55 69.37 27.18
CA ALA A 784 15.81 69.49 28.62
C ALA A 784 17.29 69.29 28.96
N MET A 785 17.95 68.30 28.34
CA MET A 785 19.37 68.04 28.52
C MET A 785 20.23 69.18 27.95
N ASP A 786 19.90 69.70 26.79
CA ASP A 786 20.57 70.86 26.20
C ASP A 786 20.43 72.09 27.11
N LYS A 787 19.23 72.33 27.66
CA LYS A 787 19.02 73.41 28.63
C LYS A 787 19.77 73.19 29.95
N VAL A 788 19.93 71.95 30.40
CA VAL A 788 20.73 71.61 31.60
C VAL A 788 22.23 71.80 31.32
N ILE A 789 22.74 71.34 30.19
CA ILE A 789 24.16 71.35 29.85
C ILE A 789 24.62 72.75 29.42
N ASN A 790 23.92 73.36 28.46
CA ASN A 790 24.30 74.63 27.84
C ASN A 790 23.59 75.82 28.49
N GLY A 791 22.40 75.63 29.06
CA GLY A 791 21.62 76.70 29.69
C GLY A 791 21.90 76.95 31.18
N MET A 792 22.35 75.93 31.93
CA MET A 792 22.72 76.10 33.36
C MET A 792 24.22 76.27 33.61
N GLY A 793 25.07 76.02 32.60
CA GLY A 793 26.52 76.24 32.66
C GLY A 793 26.97 77.70 32.45
N ILE A 794 26.06 78.60 32.04
CA ILE A 794 26.33 80.03 31.86
C ILE A 794 25.81 80.80 33.08
N VAL A 795 26.39 80.52 34.25
CA VAL A 795 26.28 81.41 35.42
C VAL A 795 27.69 81.64 35.95
N GLY A 796 28.48 82.35 35.13
CA GLY A 796 29.90 82.57 35.39
C GLY A 796 30.60 83.41 34.32
N ARG A 797 29.98 84.50 33.87
CA ARG A 797 30.69 85.67 33.32
C ARG A 797 30.01 86.94 33.79
#